data_AF-A0A7V1N8A2-F1
#
_entry.id   AF-A0A7V1N8A2-F1
#
_cell.length_a   1.000
_cell.length_b   1.000
_cell.length_c   1.000
_cell.angle_alpha   90.00
_cell.angle_beta   90.00
_cell.angle_gamma   90.00
#
_symmetry.space_group_name_H-M   'P 1'
#
loop_
_entity.id
_entity.type
_entity.pdbx_description
1 polymer ?
#
loop_
_entity_poly.entity_id
_entity_poly.type
_entity_poly.pdbx_seq_one_letter_code
_entity_poly.pdbx_strand_id
1 'polypeptide(L)'
;MRSARWLWLILAGTMVILFATACEQATEEPAGPTGGINVVGTWVLRSATLNGTPIYYRQTTTINQDSTGLSVFEGPGNQVYVEPFTWTLDGDILSYTVTSSGVTYDSPVVLDNDRILTMTTTTNDTIVVQTSIRVTGALDDNLVGTWNSTSATLNGESTSYGPEVLIFNDDGTGTQTEGAETDTLSWSVNQNVLIAQYPALNDLGSTTNYTVAGNTLTVTYQDEEGTWVVTYAKETGGEVNTDIPGTWVNVWMEIDGTPVYYPQVATLNEDSTGISVHLDEGEVVVDTFTWWAVDDSFFVLNQEGVVDFRSRYVIEGTRVTFYGTLEGNSSTQILVKETGAHDPALAGRWIYTGEYGNIQDAVFEPEALEFNIDGSFTDTQYDHELEREEVMVSSWSTSGGAVIVDDNESPLKFATDYSVSGGYMEATPMEEEGVQHPVFVKETGEHDPNIVGTWVYLEHGGNGTDGRDRAETIVFDASGTMTSYHYDESGVPVTEVMGWSSVDTLLLMRDDTMTETAFPIPYQYYNFGNMIEVQAPGDEGQVEDMTFVRDPGTQPADLVGTWVQVGHTVDGVEDHQPATVELFGDGTFVSYSFGDTGSVDSEGGDWTASDSYLFIRNPGEMPAHAAGYTIDGDSLTVTMPGEDGVEVSTLVRETGDLPAEPVGTWYSVIGYTDGALYHTPVRVTIESDGSLTTVMFDADSGEREIDQNTWSANGGYLFIHHPDSPVIQAVSYSIDDNTLEAVFYEPNDELQRLVEVSYTFIRETGNLDTDLAGTWTRTGLTVNGTVQDPGNVTLDVNASGYGTRTEDAQVDNFTWSTTEGYLLVDVTESYLNGMEYSIDGDTLTLTAYEKDYTSVETYTR
;
A
#
# COMPACT_ATOMS: atom_id res chain seq x y z
N MET A 1 31.71 26.61 70.52
CA MET A 1 31.45 27.26 69.22
C MET A 1 32.29 26.73 68.04
N ARG A 2 33.39 25.98 68.24
CA ARG A 2 34.13 25.36 67.11
C ARG A 2 33.52 24.04 66.60
N SER A 3 32.70 23.35 67.39
CA SER A 3 32.05 22.08 67.01
C SER A 3 30.85 22.23 66.07
N ALA A 4 30.13 23.36 66.12
CA ALA A 4 28.96 23.58 65.26
C ALA A 4 29.35 23.82 63.80
N ARG A 5 30.48 24.49 63.53
CA ARG A 5 30.95 24.73 62.15
C ARG A 5 31.39 23.46 61.43
N TRP A 6 31.95 22.48 62.16
CA TRP A 6 32.31 21.18 61.59
C TRP A 6 31.07 20.33 61.28
N LEU A 7 30.03 20.40 62.12
CA LEU A 7 28.78 19.70 61.84
C LEU A 7 28.08 20.25 60.58
N TRP A 8 28.08 21.58 60.39
CA TRP A 8 27.51 22.21 59.19
C TRP A 8 28.31 21.95 57.92
N LEU A 9 29.65 21.88 58.01
CA LEU A 9 30.50 21.51 56.87
C LEU A 9 30.35 20.04 56.47
N ILE A 10 30.16 19.14 57.45
CA ILE A 10 29.87 17.74 57.15
C ILE A 10 28.47 17.61 56.55
N LEU A 11 27.45 18.27 57.11
CA LEU A 11 26.08 18.25 56.57
C LEU A 11 26.00 18.84 55.16
N ALA A 12 26.66 19.97 54.91
CA ALA A 12 26.74 20.56 53.57
C ALA A 12 27.55 19.68 52.61
N GLY A 13 28.62 19.04 53.08
CA GLY A 13 29.40 18.08 52.29
C GLY A 13 28.60 16.83 51.92
N THR A 14 27.83 16.25 52.85
CA THR A 14 26.92 15.12 52.54
C THR A 14 25.74 15.53 51.68
N MET A 15 25.19 16.74 51.83
CA MET A 15 24.13 17.21 50.93
C MET A 15 24.66 17.46 49.52
N VAL A 16 25.84 18.06 49.34
CA VAL A 16 26.43 18.24 48.00
C VAL A 16 26.78 16.90 47.36
N ILE A 17 27.21 15.90 48.12
CA ILE A 17 27.41 14.54 47.56
C ILE A 17 26.06 13.88 47.23
N LEU A 18 25.03 14.03 48.07
CA LEU A 18 23.69 13.48 47.81
C LEU A 18 22.96 14.17 46.65
N PHE A 19 23.21 15.46 46.39
CA PHE A 19 22.64 16.20 45.25
C PHE A 19 23.49 16.05 43.98
N ALA A 20 24.81 15.84 44.09
CA ALA A 20 25.65 15.53 42.92
C ALA A 20 25.37 14.11 42.38
N THR A 21 25.05 13.14 43.25
CA THR A 21 24.62 11.79 42.80
C THR A 21 23.15 11.70 42.40
N ALA A 22 22.36 12.77 42.56
CA ALA A 22 20.94 12.82 42.19
C ALA A 22 20.66 13.67 40.94
N CYS A 23 21.64 14.44 40.44
CA CYS A 23 21.54 15.21 39.20
C CYS A 23 22.31 14.59 38.01
N GLU A 24 23.06 13.53 38.25
CA GLU A 24 23.64 12.65 37.21
C GLU A 24 23.17 11.21 37.51
N GLN A 25 21.86 10.98 37.43
CA GLN A 25 21.37 9.66 37.03
C GLN A 25 21.12 9.73 35.53
N ALA A 26 22.21 9.78 34.76
CA ALA A 26 22.21 8.95 33.57
C ALA A 26 21.90 7.55 34.10
N THR A 27 20.75 6.99 33.71
CA THR A 27 20.40 5.60 33.97
C THR A 27 21.57 4.76 33.44
N GLU A 28 22.52 4.42 34.31
CA GLU A 28 23.52 3.39 34.01
C GLU A 28 22.72 2.16 33.65
N GLU A 29 22.74 1.80 32.36
CA GLU A 29 22.12 0.58 31.87
C GLU A 29 22.56 -0.58 32.77
N PRO A 30 21.62 -1.31 33.38
CA PRO A 30 22.00 -2.41 34.24
C PRO A 30 22.63 -3.50 33.38
N ALA A 31 23.92 -3.76 33.61
CA ALA A 31 24.69 -4.77 32.89
C ALA A 31 23.93 -6.10 32.87
N GLY A 32 23.54 -6.54 31.67
CA GLY A 32 22.89 -7.82 31.45
C GLY A 32 23.78 -9.00 31.87
N PRO A 33 23.23 -10.23 31.88
CA PRO A 33 24.01 -11.44 32.16
C PRO A 33 25.25 -11.48 31.27
N THR A 34 26.41 -11.64 31.90
CA THR A 34 27.71 -11.51 31.26
C THR A 34 27.90 -12.64 30.24
N GLY A 35 27.65 -12.35 28.97
CA GLY A 35 27.97 -13.23 27.83
C GLY A 35 26.85 -13.51 26.82
N GLY A 36 25.70 -12.82 26.84
CA GLY A 36 24.60 -13.01 25.88
C GLY A 36 23.94 -11.71 25.40
N ILE A 37 23.14 -11.80 24.34
CA ILE A 37 22.28 -10.77 23.76
C ILE A 37 21.49 -10.03 24.86
N ASN A 38 21.56 -8.69 24.91
CA ASN A 38 20.86 -7.89 25.92
C ASN A 38 19.49 -7.40 25.42
N VAL A 39 18.45 -8.22 25.59
CA VAL A 39 17.07 -7.90 25.19
C VAL A 39 16.32 -7.00 26.19
N VAL A 40 16.89 -6.73 27.37
CA VAL A 40 16.22 -5.95 28.43
C VAL A 40 16.05 -4.51 27.98
N GLY A 41 14.90 -3.88 28.20
CA GLY A 41 14.67 -2.47 27.88
C GLY A 41 13.28 -2.23 27.32
N THR A 42 13.03 -0.99 26.91
CA THR A 42 11.81 -0.59 26.22
C THR A 42 12.10 -0.47 24.73
N TRP A 43 11.27 -1.14 23.94
CA TRP A 43 11.39 -1.28 22.50
C TRP A 43 10.12 -0.74 21.85
N VAL A 44 10.26 0.11 20.84
CA VAL A 44 9.13 0.60 20.06
C VAL A 44 9.19 -0.04 18.68
N LEU A 45 8.07 -0.58 18.22
CA LEU A 45 7.99 -1.27 16.93
C LEU A 45 8.31 -0.29 15.81
N ARG A 46 9.24 -0.69 14.94
CA ARG A 46 9.64 0.02 13.74
C ARG A 46 8.94 -0.53 12.50
N SER A 47 8.93 -1.84 12.37
CA SER A 47 8.28 -2.54 11.27
C SER A 47 7.85 -3.92 11.71
N ALA A 48 6.79 -4.43 11.10
CA ALA A 48 6.35 -5.80 11.25
C ALA A 48 5.92 -6.36 9.89
N THR A 49 6.20 -7.63 9.64
CA THR A 49 5.65 -8.37 8.50
C THR A 49 4.92 -9.62 8.98
N LEU A 50 3.90 -10.01 8.23
CA LEU A 50 3.11 -11.23 8.38
C LEU A 50 3.24 -12.02 7.08
N ASN A 51 3.94 -13.16 7.12
CA ASN A 51 4.28 -13.96 5.93
C ASN A 51 4.95 -13.13 4.82
N GLY A 52 5.81 -12.18 5.21
CA GLY A 52 6.49 -11.27 4.27
C GLY A 52 5.70 -9.98 3.97
N THR A 53 4.37 -9.98 4.12
CA THR A 53 3.55 -8.78 3.89
C THR A 53 3.68 -7.78 5.05
N PRO A 54 3.97 -6.49 4.80
CA PRO A 54 3.97 -5.46 5.83
C PRO A 54 2.64 -5.39 6.58
N ILE A 55 2.70 -5.25 7.90
CA ILE A 55 1.54 -4.97 8.74
C ILE A 55 1.81 -3.72 9.58
N TYR A 56 0.84 -2.81 9.60
CA TYR A 56 0.97 -1.50 10.24
C TYR A 56 0.17 -1.44 11.52
N TYR A 57 0.87 -1.29 12.64
CA TYR A 57 0.29 -1.02 13.95
C TYR A 57 1.36 -0.42 14.85
N ARG A 58 0.92 0.24 15.91
CA ARG A 58 1.82 0.80 16.93
C ARG A 58 2.02 -0.23 18.03
N GLN A 59 3.25 -0.33 18.54
CA GLN A 59 3.56 -1.22 19.65
C GLN A 59 4.75 -0.73 20.47
N THR A 60 4.63 -0.86 21.79
CA THR A 60 5.72 -0.71 22.76
C THR A 60 5.88 -2.00 23.54
N THR A 61 7.08 -2.55 23.59
CA THR A 61 7.40 -3.76 24.36
C THR A 61 8.48 -3.44 25.38
N THR A 62 8.18 -3.64 26.66
CA THR A 62 9.14 -3.50 27.77
C THR A 62 9.53 -4.88 28.29
N ILE A 63 10.82 -5.19 28.26
CA ILE A 63 11.42 -6.44 28.75
C ILE A 63 12.22 -6.14 30.02
N ASN A 64 11.77 -6.63 31.16
CA ASN A 64 12.39 -6.39 32.48
C ASN A 64 13.42 -7.47 32.84
N GLN A 65 14.43 -7.12 33.63
CA GLN A 65 15.47 -8.05 34.09
C GLN A 65 14.98 -9.22 34.95
N ASP A 66 13.81 -9.10 35.56
CA ASP A 66 13.23 -10.11 36.45
C ASP A 66 12.44 -11.20 35.70
N SER A 67 12.71 -11.37 34.40
CA SER A 67 12.02 -12.31 33.51
C SER A 67 10.53 -12.00 33.31
N THR A 68 10.11 -10.75 33.57
CA THR A 68 8.79 -10.24 33.19
C THR A 68 8.88 -9.26 32.04
N GLY A 69 7.78 -9.03 31.35
CA GLY A 69 7.65 -8.00 30.35
C GLY A 69 6.21 -7.58 30.11
N LEU A 70 6.03 -6.51 29.37
CA LEU A 70 4.74 -5.92 29.02
C LEU A 70 4.80 -5.47 27.57
N SER A 71 3.86 -5.93 26.74
CA SER A 71 3.66 -5.39 25.40
C SER A 71 2.35 -4.62 25.35
N VAL A 72 2.38 -3.42 24.80
CA VAL A 72 1.20 -2.60 24.50
C VAL A 72 1.16 -2.42 23.00
N PHE A 73 0.06 -2.77 22.36
CA PHE A 73 -0.09 -2.62 20.92
C PHE A 73 -1.49 -2.24 20.51
N GLU A 74 -1.60 -1.60 19.36
CA GLU A 74 -2.86 -1.26 18.73
C GLU A 74 -3.32 -2.42 17.84
N GLY A 75 -4.56 -2.87 18.01
CA GLY A 75 -5.17 -3.88 17.15
C GLY A 75 -6.36 -3.31 16.36
N PRO A 76 -7.09 -4.18 15.64
CA PRO A 76 -8.15 -3.76 14.72
C PRO A 76 -9.17 -2.80 15.36
N GLY A 77 -9.42 -1.68 14.69
CA GLY A 77 -10.34 -0.63 15.16
C GLY A 77 -9.78 0.26 16.27
N ASN A 78 -8.47 0.53 16.26
CA ASN A 78 -7.74 1.40 17.21
C ASN A 78 -7.91 0.97 18.67
N GLN A 79 -8.10 -0.33 18.90
CA GLN A 79 -8.19 -0.88 20.25
C GLN A 79 -6.79 -1.11 20.80
N VAL A 80 -6.51 -0.54 21.97
CA VAL A 80 -5.23 -0.74 22.66
C VAL A 80 -5.28 -2.01 23.52
N TYR A 81 -4.39 -2.95 23.22
CA TYR A 81 -4.18 -4.19 23.95
C TYR A 81 -2.95 -4.08 24.85
N VAL A 82 -3.06 -4.62 26.06
CA VAL A 82 -1.97 -4.65 27.04
C VAL A 82 -1.74 -6.10 27.45
N GLU A 83 -0.60 -6.65 27.04
CA GLU A 83 -0.24 -8.06 27.19
C GLU A 83 0.99 -8.24 28.09
N PRO A 84 0.82 -8.60 29.36
CA PRO A 84 1.93 -8.98 30.21
C PRO A 84 2.46 -10.37 29.82
N PHE A 85 3.78 -10.52 29.79
CA PHE A 85 4.44 -11.79 29.49
C PHE A 85 5.56 -12.10 30.48
N THR A 86 5.98 -13.37 30.51
CA THR A 86 7.23 -13.79 31.14
C THR A 86 8.20 -14.22 30.05
N TRP A 87 9.51 -14.09 30.26
CA TRP A 87 10.48 -14.41 29.23
C TRP A 87 11.73 -15.11 29.76
N THR A 88 12.35 -15.90 28.89
CA THR A 88 13.67 -16.51 29.07
C THR A 88 14.48 -16.38 27.79
N LEU A 89 15.80 -16.30 27.90
CA LEU A 89 16.71 -16.26 26.76
C LEU A 89 17.65 -17.47 26.83
N ASP A 90 17.67 -18.29 25.78
CA ASP A 90 18.59 -19.42 25.62
C ASP A 90 19.38 -19.26 24.31
N GLY A 91 20.65 -18.85 24.42
CA GLY A 91 21.43 -18.40 23.27
C GLY A 91 20.78 -17.19 22.61
N ASP A 92 20.40 -17.33 21.34
CA ASP A 92 19.79 -16.28 20.53
C ASP A 92 18.28 -16.50 20.36
N ILE A 93 17.66 -17.32 21.22
CA ILE A 93 16.22 -17.58 21.20
C ILE A 93 15.58 -16.93 22.43
N LEU A 94 14.73 -15.93 22.20
CA LEU A 94 13.86 -15.33 23.20
C LEU A 94 12.55 -16.11 23.27
N SER A 95 12.36 -16.86 24.34
CA SER A 95 11.08 -17.51 24.65
C SER A 95 10.24 -16.57 25.50
N TYR A 96 9.09 -16.11 25.01
CA TYR A 96 8.14 -15.32 25.80
C TYR A 96 6.78 -16.02 25.92
N THR A 97 6.23 -16.03 27.13
CA THR A 97 4.93 -16.64 27.46
C THR A 97 3.94 -15.57 27.86
N VAL A 98 2.91 -15.38 27.03
CA VAL A 98 1.84 -14.42 27.27
C VAL A 98 0.99 -14.89 28.44
N THR A 99 0.87 -14.07 29.48
CA THR A 99 0.32 -14.49 30.78
C THR A 99 -1.18 -14.78 30.70
N SER A 100 -1.91 -14.05 29.86
CA SER A 100 -3.37 -14.16 29.71
C SER A 100 -3.77 -15.46 29.00
N SER A 101 -3.03 -15.85 27.96
CA SER A 101 -3.33 -17.03 27.13
C SER A 101 -2.56 -18.28 27.58
N GLY A 102 -1.42 -18.10 28.26
CA GLY A 102 -0.48 -19.18 28.59
C GLY A 102 0.28 -19.72 27.38
N VAL A 103 0.18 -19.07 26.22
CA VAL A 103 0.88 -19.45 24.99
C VAL A 103 2.32 -18.98 25.07
N THR A 104 3.24 -19.88 24.76
CA THR A 104 4.68 -19.61 24.67
C THR A 104 5.08 -19.51 23.20
N TYR A 105 5.84 -18.45 22.90
CA TYR A 105 6.42 -18.18 21.60
C TYR A 105 7.93 -18.25 21.76
N ASP A 106 8.59 -18.96 20.85
CA ASP A 106 10.05 -19.01 20.75
C ASP A 106 10.46 -18.20 19.52
N SER A 107 11.21 -17.13 19.74
CA SER A 107 11.63 -16.23 18.68
C SER A 107 13.14 -16.15 18.61
N PRO A 108 13.77 -16.54 17.48
CA PRO A 108 15.13 -16.12 17.19
C PRO A 108 15.22 -14.60 17.27
N VAL A 109 16.25 -14.09 17.93
CA VAL A 109 16.51 -12.66 18.09
C VAL A 109 17.83 -12.27 17.47
N VAL A 110 17.79 -11.21 16.67
CA VAL A 110 18.98 -10.53 16.15
C VAL A 110 19.05 -9.16 16.80
N LEU A 111 20.17 -8.85 17.45
CA LEU A 111 20.46 -7.51 17.96
C LEU A 111 21.50 -6.83 17.08
N ASP A 112 21.15 -5.69 16.51
CA ASP A 112 22.12 -4.79 15.89
C ASP A 112 22.52 -3.71 16.91
N ASN A 113 23.80 -3.72 17.31
CA ASN A 113 24.44 -2.74 18.18
C ASN A 113 23.68 -2.42 19.49
N ASP A 114 23.01 -3.40 20.09
CA ASP A 114 22.15 -3.27 21.30
C ASP A 114 21.01 -2.24 21.15
N ARG A 115 20.62 -1.94 19.90
CA ARG A 115 19.75 -0.81 19.54
C ARG A 115 18.55 -1.21 18.71
N ILE A 116 18.68 -2.22 17.88
CA ILE A 116 17.61 -2.76 17.05
C ILE A 116 17.43 -4.22 17.42
N LEU A 117 16.20 -4.60 17.75
CA LEU A 117 15.80 -5.97 18.06
C LEU A 117 14.88 -6.46 16.96
N THR A 118 15.33 -7.48 16.22
CA THR A 118 14.49 -8.20 15.27
C THR A 118 14.10 -9.54 15.89
N MET A 119 12.79 -9.80 15.97
CA MET A 119 12.19 -11.02 16.47
C MET A 119 11.42 -11.72 15.35
N THR A 120 11.65 -13.02 15.17
CA THR A 120 10.88 -13.85 14.24
C THR A 120 10.04 -14.85 15.01
N THR A 121 8.71 -14.79 14.90
CA THR A 121 7.80 -15.69 15.59
C THR A 121 7.05 -16.56 14.58
N THR A 122 7.10 -17.88 14.75
CA THR A 122 6.40 -18.83 13.88
C THR A 122 5.26 -19.52 14.64
N THR A 123 4.03 -19.37 14.18
CA THR A 123 2.85 -20.08 14.74
C THR A 123 1.92 -20.56 13.66
N ASN A 124 1.59 -21.86 13.63
CA ASN A 124 0.63 -22.46 12.69
C ASN A 124 0.81 -21.96 11.25
N ASP A 125 2.00 -22.15 10.70
CA ASP A 125 2.39 -21.75 9.33
C ASP A 125 2.35 -20.23 9.07
N THR A 126 2.22 -19.41 10.12
CA THR A 126 2.32 -17.96 10.07
C THR A 126 3.67 -17.51 10.63
N ILE A 127 4.42 -16.71 9.86
CA ILE A 127 5.69 -16.11 10.26
C ILE A 127 5.46 -14.62 10.48
N VAL A 128 5.75 -14.14 11.69
CA VAL A 128 5.74 -12.72 12.02
C VAL A 128 7.17 -12.27 12.24
N VAL A 129 7.66 -11.29 11.47
CA VAL A 129 8.96 -10.66 11.71
C VAL A 129 8.72 -9.27 12.24
N GLN A 130 9.14 -8.98 13.47
CA GLN A 130 9.03 -7.68 14.11
C GLN A 130 10.42 -7.09 14.28
N THR A 131 10.64 -5.86 13.81
CA THR A 131 11.84 -5.07 14.11
C THR A 131 11.45 -3.92 15.00
N SER A 132 12.11 -3.81 16.15
CA SER A 132 11.87 -2.76 17.14
C SER A 132 13.14 -2.00 17.47
N ILE A 133 13.02 -0.73 17.81
CA ILE A 133 14.14 0.12 18.21
C ILE A 133 14.08 0.37 19.72
N ARG A 134 15.24 0.26 20.37
CA ARG A 134 15.37 0.52 21.80
C ARG A 134 15.27 2.01 22.09
N VAL A 135 14.51 2.36 23.13
CA VAL A 135 14.49 3.70 23.70
C VAL A 135 15.79 3.91 24.48
N THR A 136 16.68 4.76 23.98
CA THR A 136 18.04 4.92 24.53
C THR A 136 18.26 6.23 25.30
N GLY A 137 17.24 7.07 25.45
CA GLY A 137 17.33 8.36 26.14
C GLY A 137 18.24 9.40 25.44
N ALA A 138 18.77 9.07 24.26
CA ALA A 138 19.50 10.02 23.43
C ALA A 138 18.53 11.05 22.84
N LEU A 139 18.90 12.32 22.91
CA LEU A 139 18.13 13.45 22.37
C LEU A 139 18.96 14.14 21.27
N ASP A 140 18.27 14.71 20.28
CA ASP A 140 18.87 15.56 19.27
C ASP A 140 18.52 17.02 19.58
N ASP A 141 19.52 17.80 20.03
CA ASP A 141 19.34 19.22 20.36
C ASP A 141 18.80 20.04 19.17
N ASN A 142 18.97 19.57 17.94
CA ASN A 142 18.42 20.25 16.75
C ASN A 142 16.89 20.15 16.69
N LEU A 143 16.30 19.08 17.23
CA LEU A 143 14.85 18.90 17.30
C LEU A 143 14.20 19.76 18.38
N VAL A 144 14.94 20.20 19.40
CA VAL A 144 14.36 20.99 20.50
C VAL A 144 13.74 22.29 19.99
N GLY A 145 12.46 22.51 20.26
CA GLY A 145 11.68 23.68 19.83
C GLY A 145 10.26 23.33 19.40
N THR A 146 9.53 24.35 18.93
CA THR A 146 8.20 24.22 18.33
C THR A 146 8.32 24.12 16.82
N TRP A 147 7.58 23.19 16.22
CA TRP A 147 7.58 22.89 14.79
C TRP A 147 6.15 22.92 14.28
N ASN A 148 5.90 23.70 13.24
CA ASN A 148 4.57 23.85 12.65
C ASN A 148 4.55 23.16 11.28
N SER A 149 3.57 22.31 11.01
CA SER A 149 3.44 21.64 9.71
C SER A 149 3.28 22.68 8.59
N THR A 150 4.02 22.49 7.51
CA THR A 150 4.00 23.38 6.33
C THR A 150 3.48 22.68 5.09
N SER A 151 3.68 21.36 4.98
CA SER A 151 3.20 20.54 3.87
C SER A 151 3.22 19.06 4.25
N ALA A 152 2.37 18.27 3.60
CA ALA A 152 2.45 16.82 3.63
C ALA A 152 2.24 16.24 2.23
N THR A 153 2.90 15.12 1.95
CA THR A 153 2.63 14.28 0.79
C THR A 153 2.32 12.85 1.22
N LEU A 154 1.42 12.20 0.48
CA LEU A 154 1.13 10.77 0.57
C LEU A 154 1.52 10.15 -0.76
N ASN A 155 2.44 9.19 -0.74
CA ASN A 155 2.98 8.54 -1.94
C ASN A 155 3.47 9.56 -3.00
N GLY A 156 4.10 10.64 -2.53
CA GLY A 156 4.60 11.74 -3.37
C GLY A 156 3.56 12.80 -3.77
N GLU A 157 2.27 12.52 -3.62
CA GLU A 157 1.20 13.47 -3.96
C GLU A 157 0.89 14.43 -2.80
N SER A 158 0.74 15.72 -3.10
CA SER A 158 0.35 16.72 -2.10
C SER A 158 -1.06 16.45 -1.58
N THR A 159 -1.20 16.35 -0.25
CA THR A 159 -2.48 16.12 0.41
C THR A 159 -2.88 17.29 1.31
N SER A 160 -4.18 17.44 1.57
CA SER A 160 -4.68 18.39 2.56
C SER A 160 -4.47 17.80 3.96
N TYR A 161 -3.32 18.07 4.53
CA TYR A 161 -2.98 17.68 5.90
C TYR A 161 -3.36 18.79 6.88
N GLY A 162 -3.91 18.42 8.03
CA GLY A 162 -4.33 19.37 9.06
C GLY A 162 -3.14 20.18 9.60
N PRO A 163 -3.39 21.37 10.20
CA PRO A 163 -2.35 22.04 10.95
C PRO A 163 -1.92 21.13 12.10
N GLU A 164 -0.64 20.81 12.14
CA GLU A 164 -0.03 19.99 13.17
C GLU A 164 1.13 20.77 13.81
N VAL A 165 1.22 20.72 15.13
CA VAL A 165 2.29 21.36 15.90
C VAL A 165 3.01 20.32 16.76
N LEU A 166 4.32 20.21 16.57
CA LEU A 166 5.19 19.37 17.40
C LEU A 166 6.03 20.25 18.31
N ILE A 167 6.03 19.95 19.61
CA ILE A 167 6.91 20.60 20.60
C ILE A 167 7.83 19.53 21.16
N PHE A 168 9.13 19.72 21.00
CA PHE A 168 10.16 18.87 21.60
C PHE A 168 10.93 19.65 22.65
N ASN A 169 10.87 19.22 23.91
CA ASN A 169 11.61 19.80 25.02
C ASN A 169 12.97 19.09 25.21
N ASP A 170 13.95 19.81 25.75
CA ASP A 170 15.32 19.33 26.00
C ASP A 170 15.44 18.23 27.05
N ASP A 171 14.35 17.93 27.78
CA ASP A 171 14.26 16.85 28.75
C ASP A 171 13.68 15.54 28.19
N GLY A 172 13.42 15.49 26.87
CA GLY A 172 12.82 14.32 26.21
C GLY A 172 11.30 14.25 26.36
N THR A 173 10.65 15.30 26.87
CA THR A 173 9.18 15.44 26.82
C THR A 173 8.76 16.28 25.60
N GLY A 174 7.49 16.18 25.22
CA GLY A 174 6.95 16.96 24.12
C GLY A 174 5.44 16.92 24.04
N THR A 175 4.90 17.60 23.04
CA THR A 175 3.49 17.53 22.66
C THR A 175 3.34 17.45 21.16
N GLN A 176 2.31 16.73 20.71
CA GLN A 176 1.84 16.73 19.34
C GLN A 176 0.40 17.24 19.35
N THR A 177 0.13 18.28 18.57
CA THR A 177 -1.22 18.82 18.39
C THR A 177 -1.62 18.61 16.94
N GLU A 178 -2.67 17.84 16.69
CA GLU A 178 -3.24 17.60 15.37
C GLU A 178 -4.70 18.07 15.36
N GLY A 179 -5.00 19.12 14.60
CA GLY A 179 -6.33 19.73 14.62
C GLY A 179 -6.70 20.25 16.01
N ALA A 180 -7.70 19.65 16.65
CA ALA A 180 -8.18 20.00 17.99
C ALA A 180 -7.65 19.07 19.10
N GLU A 181 -6.91 18.02 18.75
CA GLU A 181 -6.40 17.03 19.70
C GLU A 181 -4.95 17.37 20.06
N THR A 182 -4.60 17.32 21.35
CA THR A 182 -3.23 17.52 21.84
C THR A 182 -2.83 16.36 22.73
N ASP A 183 -1.82 15.63 22.27
CA ASP A 183 -1.21 14.53 22.98
C ASP A 183 0.13 14.94 23.58
N THR A 184 0.35 14.53 24.84
CA THR A 184 1.68 14.57 25.44
C THR A 184 2.48 13.37 24.98
N LEU A 185 3.76 13.57 24.68
CA LEU A 185 4.67 12.50 24.29
C LEU A 185 5.98 12.58 25.09
N SER A 186 6.63 11.44 25.20
CA SER A 186 8.07 11.36 25.49
C SER A 186 8.78 10.95 24.22
N TRP A 187 9.94 11.54 23.95
CA TRP A 187 10.67 11.32 22.71
C TRP A 187 12.14 11.06 22.94
N SER A 188 12.73 10.35 22.00
CA SER A 188 14.17 10.14 21.89
C SER A 188 14.54 9.87 20.45
N VAL A 189 15.83 9.83 20.14
CA VAL A 189 16.33 9.52 18.81
C VAL A 189 17.25 8.32 18.83
N ASN A 190 17.27 7.58 17.73
CA ASN A 190 18.30 6.60 17.44
C ASN A 190 18.74 6.76 15.98
N GLN A 191 19.95 7.28 15.79
CA GLN A 191 20.44 7.70 14.47
C GLN A 191 19.47 8.72 13.83
N ASN A 192 18.89 8.39 12.68
CA ASN A 192 17.92 9.19 11.94
C ASN A 192 16.46 8.79 12.23
N VAL A 193 16.20 8.04 13.29
CA VAL A 193 14.85 7.63 13.69
C VAL A 193 14.43 8.36 14.96
N LEU A 194 13.30 9.06 14.88
CA LEU A 194 12.60 9.66 16.01
C LEU A 194 11.67 8.60 16.60
N ILE A 195 11.74 8.43 17.91
CA ILE A 195 10.92 7.51 18.69
C ILE A 195 10.03 8.35 19.59
N ALA A 196 8.72 8.23 19.46
CA ALA A 196 7.74 8.90 20.30
C ALA A 196 6.92 7.87 21.07
N GLN A 197 6.64 8.14 22.35
CA GLN A 197 5.78 7.34 23.22
C GLN A 197 4.72 8.23 23.82
N TYR A 198 3.47 7.78 23.78
CA TYR A 198 2.27 8.55 24.15
C TYR A 198 1.67 7.98 25.44
N PRO A 199 1.94 8.57 26.61
CA PRO A 199 1.45 8.03 27.88
C PRO A 199 -0.08 8.05 28.00
N ALA A 200 -0.73 9.03 27.35
CA ALA A 200 -2.19 9.13 27.31
C ALA A 200 -2.84 7.93 26.59
N LEU A 201 -2.09 7.25 25.72
CA LEU A 201 -2.53 6.09 24.93
C LEU A 201 -1.99 4.77 25.50
N ASN A 202 -1.85 4.69 26.83
CA ASN A 202 -1.28 3.54 27.54
C ASN A 202 0.18 3.23 27.14
N ASP A 203 1.00 4.26 26.92
CA ASP A 203 2.42 4.13 26.52
C ASP A 203 2.62 3.48 25.13
N LEU A 204 1.64 3.64 24.24
CA LEU A 204 1.78 3.28 22.82
C LEU A 204 2.91 4.10 22.20
N GLY A 205 3.71 3.47 21.34
CA GLY A 205 4.88 4.10 20.73
C GLY A 205 4.82 4.08 19.21
N SER A 206 5.39 5.10 18.59
CA SER A 206 5.63 5.19 17.16
C SER A 206 7.11 5.46 16.87
N THR A 207 7.56 5.04 15.69
CA THR A 207 8.87 5.44 15.16
C THR A 207 8.69 6.06 13.80
N THR A 208 9.49 7.07 13.50
CA THR A 208 9.48 7.74 12.21
C THR A 208 10.89 8.14 11.82
N ASN A 209 11.21 8.08 10.52
CA ASN A 209 12.48 8.62 10.06
C ASN A 209 12.38 10.15 10.09
N TYR A 210 13.47 10.82 10.45
CA TYR A 210 13.50 12.27 10.47
C TYR A 210 14.80 12.83 9.89
N THR A 211 14.70 14.04 9.35
CA THR A 211 15.85 14.85 8.96
C THR A 211 15.63 16.28 9.42
N VAL A 212 16.71 16.97 9.82
CA VAL A 212 16.68 18.39 10.15
C VAL A 212 17.67 19.12 9.25
N ALA A 213 17.13 20.03 8.44
CA ALA A 213 17.90 20.91 7.56
C ALA A 213 17.61 22.37 7.91
N GLY A 214 18.46 22.97 8.75
CA GLY A 214 18.25 24.35 9.23
C GLY A 214 17.02 24.45 10.13
N ASN A 215 16.02 25.22 9.70
CA ASN A 215 14.73 25.38 10.39
C ASN A 215 13.63 24.51 9.78
N THR A 216 13.98 23.46 9.05
CA THR A 216 13.03 22.53 8.46
C THR A 216 13.25 21.14 9.04
N LEU A 217 12.18 20.55 9.56
CA LEU A 217 12.11 19.17 10.01
C LEU A 217 11.27 18.41 8.99
N THR A 218 11.80 17.34 8.44
CA THR A 218 11.03 16.42 7.60
C THR A 218 10.91 15.10 8.32
N VAL A 219 9.69 14.61 8.44
CA VAL A 219 9.33 13.35 9.10
C VAL A 219 8.74 12.42 8.05
N THR A 220 9.19 11.17 8.02
CA THR A 220 8.75 10.15 7.06
C THR A 220 8.34 8.88 7.79
N TYR A 221 7.06 8.53 7.68
CA TYR A 221 6.49 7.30 8.24
C TYR A 221 5.65 6.58 7.19
N GLN A 222 5.38 5.30 7.44
CA GLN A 222 4.58 4.46 6.55
C GLN A 222 3.42 3.87 7.35
N ASP A 223 2.23 3.88 6.75
CA ASP A 223 1.01 3.27 7.27
C ASP A 223 0.28 2.48 6.19
N GLU A 224 -0.98 2.12 6.44
CA GLU A 224 -1.81 1.35 5.51
C GLU A 224 -2.17 2.11 4.22
N GLU A 225 -2.13 3.45 4.23
CA GLU A 225 -2.42 4.29 3.06
C GLU A 225 -1.17 4.51 2.19
N GLY A 226 0.01 4.39 2.79
CA GLY A 226 1.30 4.40 2.10
C GLY A 226 2.37 5.17 2.84
N THR A 227 3.25 5.84 2.10
CA THR A 227 4.36 6.61 2.66
C THR A 227 3.96 8.07 2.82
N TRP A 228 3.99 8.54 4.06
CA TRP A 228 3.77 9.93 4.43
C TRP A 228 5.09 10.67 4.56
N VAL A 229 5.16 11.87 3.97
CA VAL A 229 6.25 12.82 4.19
C VAL A 229 5.66 14.13 4.70
N VAL A 230 5.85 14.41 5.99
CA VAL A 230 5.36 15.65 6.62
C VAL A 230 6.54 16.58 6.87
N THR A 231 6.42 17.81 6.38
CA THR A 231 7.44 18.84 6.58
C THR A 231 6.94 19.88 7.57
N TYR A 232 7.81 20.26 8.50
CA TYR A 232 7.56 21.26 9.53
C TYR A 232 8.61 22.38 9.45
N ALA A 233 8.19 23.58 9.81
CA ALA A 233 9.10 24.72 10.01
C ALA A 233 9.29 25.00 11.50
N LYS A 234 10.54 25.17 11.91
CA LYS A 234 10.91 25.54 13.27
C LYS A 234 10.43 26.95 13.56
N GLU A 235 9.73 27.11 14.67
CA GLU A 235 9.38 28.41 15.19
C GLU A 235 10.65 29.07 15.75
N THR A 236 11.22 30.00 14.97
CA THR A 236 12.23 30.90 15.48
C THR A 236 11.51 32.02 16.17
N GLY A 237 11.46 32.00 17.51
CA GLY A 237 10.80 33.02 18.32
C GLY A 237 11.03 34.41 17.73
N GLY A 238 9.97 34.98 17.18
CA GLY A 238 10.01 36.31 16.59
C GLY A 238 10.37 37.32 17.67
N GLU A 239 11.11 38.37 17.33
CA GLU A 239 11.15 39.55 18.18
C GLU A 239 9.71 40.02 18.37
N VAL A 240 9.19 39.98 19.60
CA VAL A 240 7.88 40.57 19.91
C VAL A 240 7.94 42.02 19.44
N ASN A 241 7.18 42.33 18.40
CA ASN A 241 7.10 43.69 17.89
C ASN A 241 6.55 44.56 19.04
N THR A 242 7.42 45.40 19.62
CA THR A 242 7.13 46.18 20.83
C THR A 242 5.96 47.15 20.68
N ASP A 243 5.50 47.38 19.45
CA ASP A 243 4.34 48.22 19.17
C ASP A 243 3.00 47.49 19.35
N ILE A 244 3.00 46.16 19.45
CA ILE A 244 1.80 45.33 19.61
C ILE A 244 1.27 45.25 21.04
N PRO A 245 2.09 45.04 22.10
CA PRO A 245 1.56 44.96 23.47
C PRO A 245 0.72 46.19 23.86
N GLY A 246 -0.43 45.95 24.49
CA GLY A 246 -1.41 46.96 24.88
C GLY A 246 -2.86 46.47 24.83
N THR A 247 -3.79 47.34 25.20
CA THR A 247 -5.24 47.09 25.08
C THR A 247 -5.76 47.63 23.75
N TRP A 248 -6.49 46.79 23.05
CA TRP A 248 -6.99 47.01 21.70
C TRP A 248 -8.51 46.83 21.68
N VAL A 249 -9.21 47.74 21.03
CA VAL A 249 -10.66 47.69 20.88
C VAL A 249 -11.00 47.41 19.42
N ASN A 250 -11.80 46.37 19.16
CA ASN A 250 -12.29 46.04 17.84
C ASN A 250 -13.29 47.11 17.42
N VAL A 251 -12.99 47.83 16.35
CA VAL A 251 -13.85 48.89 15.81
C VAL A 251 -14.53 48.48 14.51
N TRP A 252 -14.08 47.39 13.88
CA TRP A 252 -14.63 46.88 12.63
C TRP A 252 -14.18 45.45 12.37
N MET A 253 -15.12 44.59 11.97
CA MET A 253 -14.86 43.24 11.53
C MET A 253 -15.67 42.93 10.26
N GLU A 254 -15.07 42.18 9.35
CA GLU A 254 -15.68 41.72 8.11
C GLU A 254 -15.35 40.24 7.94
N ILE A 255 -16.36 39.40 7.65
CA ILE A 255 -16.21 37.96 7.38
C ILE A 255 -16.82 37.70 6.00
N ASP A 256 -16.04 37.15 5.08
CA ASP A 256 -16.38 36.88 3.67
C ASP A 256 -17.06 38.06 2.95
N GLY A 257 -16.50 39.26 3.14
CA GLY A 257 -17.04 40.47 2.53
C GLY A 257 -18.22 41.10 3.28
N THR A 258 -18.70 40.47 4.36
CA THR A 258 -19.86 40.92 5.12
C THR A 258 -19.42 41.57 6.44
N PRO A 259 -19.76 42.86 6.67
CA PRO A 259 -19.49 43.50 7.96
C PRO A 259 -20.23 42.80 9.10
N VAL A 260 -19.51 42.43 10.15
CA VAL A 260 -20.06 41.80 11.35
C VAL A 260 -19.85 42.74 12.54
N TYR A 261 -20.90 42.92 13.35
CA TYR A 261 -20.78 43.68 14.59
C TYR A 261 -20.33 42.73 15.71
N TYR A 262 -19.06 42.85 16.10
CA TYR A 262 -18.46 42.02 17.14
C TYR A 262 -17.65 42.88 18.12
N PRO A 263 -18.29 43.44 19.17
CA PRO A 263 -17.61 44.27 20.14
C PRO A 263 -16.66 43.42 20.98
N GLN A 264 -15.36 43.62 20.78
CA GLN A 264 -14.29 42.86 21.42
C GLN A 264 -13.22 43.82 21.95
N VAL A 265 -12.71 43.54 23.14
CA VAL A 265 -11.53 44.18 23.72
C VAL A 265 -10.49 43.11 23.99
N ALA A 266 -9.31 43.25 23.39
CA ALA A 266 -8.19 42.34 23.61
C ALA A 266 -7.04 43.08 24.29
N THR A 267 -6.48 42.51 25.36
CA THR A 267 -5.25 42.99 25.99
C THR A 267 -4.13 42.02 25.68
N LEU A 268 -3.06 42.52 25.07
CA LEU A 268 -1.86 41.78 24.68
C LEU A 268 -0.70 42.19 25.60
N ASN A 269 -0.16 41.27 26.39
CA ASN A 269 0.95 41.50 27.32
C ASN A 269 2.31 41.23 26.66
N GLU A 270 3.37 41.88 27.16
CA GLU A 270 4.75 41.74 26.64
C GLU A 270 5.33 40.32 26.78
N ASP A 271 4.77 39.50 27.67
CA ASP A 271 5.18 38.12 27.92
C ASP A 271 4.46 37.10 27.00
N SER A 272 3.92 37.57 25.87
CA SER A 272 3.17 36.74 24.91
C SER A 272 1.88 36.13 25.45
N THR A 273 1.32 36.68 26.53
CA THR A 273 -0.02 36.32 27.03
C THR A 273 -1.05 37.39 26.67
N GLY A 274 -2.33 37.03 26.61
CA GLY A 274 -3.41 37.96 26.33
C GLY A 274 -4.76 37.54 26.92
N ILE A 275 -5.67 38.51 26.99
CA ILE A 275 -7.06 38.33 27.45
C ILE A 275 -7.97 39.02 26.44
N SER A 276 -8.99 38.31 25.95
CA SER A 276 -10.07 38.86 25.14
C SER A 276 -11.35 38.93 25.94
N VAL A 277 -12.12 40.00 25.77
CA VAL A 277 -13.47 40.13 26.30
C VAL A 277 -14.37 40.50 25.14
N HIS A 278 -15.38 39.69 24.86
CA HIS A 278 -16.32 39.92 23.78
C HIS A 278 -17.76 39.58 24.20
N LEU A 279 -18.73 40.05 23.42
CA LEU A 279 -20.13 39.67 23.58
C LEU A 279 -20.48 38.62 22.54
N ASP A 280 -20.87 37.44 23.01
CA ASP A 280 -21.39 36.36 22.16
C ASP A 280 -22.82 36.01 22.58
N GLU A 281 -23.75 36.05 21.63
CA GLU A 281 -25.20 35.85 21.85
C GLU A 281 -25.83 36.63 23.04
N GLY A 282 -25.21 37.75 23.44
CA GLY A 282 -25.66 38.58 24.57
C GLY A 282 -25.03 38.21 25.92
N GLU A 283 -24.18 37.19 25.97
CA GLU A 283 -23.34 36.86 27.11
C GLU A 283 -21.93 37.46 26.96
N VAL A 284 -21.32 37.84 28.09
CA VAL A 284 -19.95 38.34 28.10
C VAL A 284 -19.01 37.15 28.25
N VAL A 285 -18.22 36.88 27.22
CA VAL A 285 -17.20 35.83 27.19
C VAL A 285 -15.84 36.46 27.46
N VAL A 286 -15.02 35.77 28.28
CA VAL A 286 -13.66 36.19 28.62
C VAL A 286 -12.72 35.05 28.30
N ASP A 287 -11.89 35.25 27.29
CA ASP A 287 -10.91 34.28 26.85
C ASP A 287 -9.52 34.72 27.26
N THR A 288 -8.66 33.75 27.49
CA THR A 288 -7.24 33.99 27.69
C THR A 288 -6.48 33.20 26.63
N PHE A 289 -5.37 33.75 26.16
CA PHE A 289 -4.65 33.20 25.03
C PHE A 289 -3.16 33.55 25.14
N THR A 290 -2.35 32.86 24.35
CA THR A 290 -0.97 33.25 24.06
C THR A 290 -0.89 33.82 22.65
N TRP A 291 0.04 34.73 22.42
CA TRP A 291 0.17 35.39 21.13
C TRP A 291 1.62 35.67 20.80
N TRP A 292 1.92 35.68 19.51
CA TRP A 292 3.21 36.11 19.00
C TRP A 292 3.06 36.72 17.61
N ALA A 293 4.10 37.44 17.20
CA ALA A 293 4.18 38.04 15.88
C ALA A 293 5.53 37.68 15.24
N VAL A 294 5.49 37.33 13.95
CA VAL A 294 6.68 37.07 13.13
C VAL A 294 6.53 37.85 11.83
N ASP A 295 7.46 38.77 11.57
CA ASP A 295 7.40 39.71 10.45
C ASP A 295 6.05 40.47 10.39
N ASP A 296 5.26 40.25 9.33
CA ASP A 296 3.93 40.83 9.13
C ASP A 296 2.81 39.88 9.63
N SER A 297 3.12 38.76 10.29
CA SER A 297 2.14 37.74 10.71
C SER A 297 1.90 37.76 12.22
N PHE A 298 0.64 37.65 12.63
CA PHE A 298 0.18 37.61 14.02
C PHE A 298 -0.56 36.30 14.26
N PHE A 299 -0.23 35.67 15.38
CA PHE A 299 -0.74 34.37 15.79
C PHE A 299 -1.33 34.47 17.18
N VAL A 300 -2.49 33.84 17.37
CA VAL A 300 -3.16 33.69 18.67
C VAL A 300 -3.43 32.22 18.90
N LEU A 301 -3.07 31.73 20.08
CA LEU A 301 -3.30 30.37 20.55
C LEU A 301 -4.13 30.43 21.83
N ASN A 302 -5.34 29.89 21.79
CA ASN A 302 -6.25 29.92 22.95
C ASN A 302 -5.75 28.99 24.08
N GLN A 303 -6.41 29.01 25.25
CA GLN A 303 -6.03 28.14 26.38
C GLN A 303 -6.14 26.63 26.10
N GLU A 304 -6.83 26.24 25.03
CA GLU A 304 -6.97 24.84 24.62
C GLU A 304 -5.82 24.40 23.70
N GLY A 305 -4.85 25.28 23.43
CA GLY A 305 -3.69 24.95 22.59
C GLY A 305 -3.99 25.03 21.09
N VAL A 306 -5.17 25.50 20.70
CA VAL A 306 -5.58 25.64 19.30
C VAL A 306 -5.14 27.00 18.78
N VAL A 307 -4.52 27.03 17.58
CA VAL A 307 -4.28 28.28 16.85
C VAL A 307 -5.62 28.83 16.38
N ASP A 308 -6.17 29.74 17.17
CA ASP A 308 -7.49 30.35 16.97
C ASP A 308 -7.47 31.37 15.83
N PHE A 309 -6.32 32.00 15.58
CA PHE A 309 -6.23 33.06 14.59
C PHE A 309 -4.81 33.20 13.98
N ARG A 310 -4.73 33.08 12.66
CA ARG A 310 -3.55 33.46 11.86
C ARG A 310 -3.91 34.62 10.95
N SER A 311 -3.20 35.73 11.08
CA SER A 311 -3.45 36.91 10.25
C SER A 311 -2.17 37.61 9.86
N ARG A 312 -2.18 38.22 8.67
CA ARG A 312 -1.25 39.29 8.34
C ARG A 312 -1.71 40.57 9.03
N TYR A 313 -0.81 41.35 9.62
CA TYR A 313 -1.17 42.60 10.27
C TYR A 313 -0.42 43.81 9.70
N VAL A 314 -1.04 44.98 9.78
CA VAL A 314 -0.44 46.27 9.42
C VAL A 314 -0.67 47.26 10.56
N ILE A 315 0.40 47.82 11.12
CA ILE A 315 0.32 48.87 12.15
C ILE A 315 0.45 50.25 11.49
N GLU A 316 -0.57 51.09 11.70
CA GLU A 316 -0.60 52.49 11.30
C GLU A 316 -0.81 53.38 12.54
N GLY A 317 0.26 53.66 13.28
CA GLY A 317 0.21 54.46 14.50
C GLY A 317 -0.50 53.74 15.65
N THR A 318 -1.71 54.19 16.00
CA THR A 318 -2.55 53.57 17.06
C THR A 318 -3.56 52.57 16.51
N ARG A 319 -3.47 52.23 15.22
CA ARG A 319 -4.39 51.30 14.56
C ARG A 319 -3.60 50.08 14.10
N VAL A 320 -4.15 48.89 14.33
CA VAL A 320 -3.68 47.65 13.72
C VAL A 320 -4.82 47.06 12.89
N THR A 321 -4.52 46.61 11.69
CA THR A 321 -5.48 45.90 10.83
C THR A 321 -4.96 44.49 10.62
N PHE A 322 -5.76 43.50 10.98
CA PHE A 322 -5.50 42.08 10.78
C PHE A 322 -6.28 41.58 9.56
N TYR A 323 -5.61 40.81 8.71
CA TYR A 323 -6.13 40.14 7.52
C TYR A 323 -5.87 38.64 7.70
N GLY A 324 -6.89 37.85 8.00
CA GLY A 324 -6.70 36.45 8.38
C GLY A 324 -7.87 35.57 7.98
N THR A 325 -7.76 34.29 8.31
CA THR A 325 -8.87 33.35 8.21
C THR A 325 -9.36 33.03 9.62
N LEU A 326 -10.65 33.20 9.86
CA LEU A 326 -11.32 32.80 11.10
C LEU A 326 -12.28 31.65 10.74
N GLU A 327 -12.10 30.48 11.35
CA GLU A 327 -12.93 29.28 11.11
C GLU A 327 -13.10 28.92 9.62
N GLY A 328 -12.03 29.05 8.83
CA GLY A 328 -12.05 28.76 7.39
C GLY A 328 -12.62 29.87 6.49
N ASN A 329 -13.14 30.95 7.07
CA ASN A 329 -13.68 32.10 6.33
C ASN A 329 -12.67 33.25 6.26
N SER A 330 -12.68 34.00 5.16
CA SER A 330 -11.82 35.18 5.02
C SER A 330 -12.29 36.28 5.97
N SER A 331 -11.38 36.86 6.76
CA SER A 331 -11.71 37.86 7.76
C SER A 331 -10.78 39.07 7.70
N THR A 332 -11.35 40.26 7.92
CA THR A 332 -10.59 41.50 8.13
C THR A 332 -11.05 42.14 9.44
N GLN A 333 -10.12 42.38 10.35
CA GLN A 333 -10.40 42.97 11.66
C GLN A 333 -9.56 44.24 11.86
N ILE A 334 -10.17 45.30 12.35
CA ILE A 334 -9.48 46.55 12.68
C ILE A 334 -9.58 46.78 14.18
N LEU A 335 -8.42 46.84 14.81
CA LEU A 335 -8.23 47.06 16.23
C LEU A 335 -7.55 48.43 16.45
N VAL A 336 -8.03 49.21 17.41
CA VAL A 336 -7.45 50.52 17.76
C VAL A 336 -6.88 50.46 19.17
N LYS A 337 -5.60 50.80 19.30
CA LYS A 337 -4.85 50.84 20.56
C LYS A 337 -5.36 51.96 21.44
N GLU A 338 -5.70 51.64 22.68
CA GLU A 338 -6.07 52.65 23.66
C GLU A 338 -4.82 53.43 24.10
N THR A 339 -4.64 54.65 23.56
CA THR A 339 -3.50 55.50 23.93
C THR A 339 -3.90 56.53 24.99
N GLY A 340 -3.88 56.13 26.26
CA GLY A 340 -4.02 57.07 27.37
C GLY A 340 -4.14 56.40 28.73
N ALA A 341 -3.35 56.86 29.71
CA ALA A 341 -3.53 56.49 31.11
C ALA A 341 -4.86 57.07 31.61
N HIS A 342 -5.90 56.25 31.69
CA HIS A 342 -7.16 56.61 32.32
C HIS A 342 -7.32 55.92 33.67
N ASP A 343 -7.74 56.73 34.64
CA ASP A 343 -8.19 56.35 35.97
C ASP A 343 -9.18 55.16 35.87
N PRO A 344 -8.96 54.02 36.55
CA PRO A 344 -9.85 52.86 36.48
C PRO A 344 -11.30 53.15 36.91
N ALA A 345 -11.57 54.32 37.52
CA ALA A 345 -12.92 54.80 37.79
C ALA A 345 -13.68 55.40 36.58
N LEU A 346 -13.07 55.47 35.38
CA LEU A 346 -13.69 55.95 34.14
C LEU A 346 -13.86 54.87 33.06
N ALA A 347 -13.57 53.60 33.37
CA ALA A 347 -13.84 52.45 32.51
C ALA A 347 -15.35 52.18 32.46
N GLY A 348 -16.08 53.00 31.68
CA GLY A 348 -17.54 52.89 31.59
C GLY A 348 -18.20 53.93 30.70
N ARG A 349 -17.49 54.47 29.70
CA ARG A 349 -18.09 55.37 28.70
C ARG A 349 -18.12 54.71 27.34
N TRP A 350 -19.14 53.88 27.11
CA TRP A 350 -19.48 53.38 25.78
C TRP A 350 -20.06 54.53 24.96
N ILE A 351 -19.46 54.83 23.81
CA ILE A 351 -20.01 55.78 22.84
C ILE A 351 -20.91 54.99 21.90
N TYR A 352 -22.21 55.20 22.02
CA TYR A 352 -23.19 54.73 21.04
C TYR A 352 -23.18 55.65 19.82
N THR A 353 -22.82 55.13 18.64
CA THR A 353 -23.12 55.77 17.34
C THR A 353 -24.01 54.84 16.54
N GLY A 354 -25.33 55.02 16.69
CA GLY A 354 -26.33 54.30 15.89
C GLY A 354 -26.48 54.85 14.47
N GLU A 355 -26.31 53.93 13.53
CA GLU A 355 -26.90 53.77 12.19
C GLU A 355 -26.67 54.74 11.00
N TYR A 356 -26.05 54.11 9.99
CA TYR A 356 -26.19 54.24 8.52
C TYR A 356 -26.12 55.62 7.85
N GLY A 357 -25.05 55.78 7.06
CA GLY A 357 -25.04 56.64 5.87
C GLY A 357 -24.17 57.87 5.99
N ASN A 358 -23.37 58.10 4.95
CA ASN A 358 -22.55 59.29 4.71
C ASN A 358 -23.13 60.60 5.31
N ILE A 359 -22.31 61.36 6.04
CA ILE A 359 -22.04 62.82 5.92
C ILE A 359 -21.77 63.50 7.28
N GLN A 360 -20.72 64.33 7.24
CA GLN A 360 -20.39 65.55 8.00
C GLN A 360 -21.36 66.07 9.08
N ASP A 361 -20.74 66.49 10.19
CA ASP A 361 -21.17 67.49 11.18
C ASP A 361 -22.54 67.31 11.88
N ALA A 362 -22.53 66.68 13.06
CA ALA A 362 -23.41 67.08 14.18
C ALA A 362 -22.88 66.55 15.53
N VAL A 363 -22.84 67.42 16.54
CA VAL A 363 -22.50 67.12 17.94
C VAL A 363 -23.78 67.11 18.76
N PHE A 364 -24.08 66.03 19.49
CA PHE A 364 -25.11 66.00 20.54
C PHE A 364 -24.72 65.07 21.71
N GLU A 365 -25.19 65.43 22.91
CA GLU A 365 -24.77 64.91 24.23
C GLU A 365 -25.55 63.64 24.67
N PRO A 366 -24.94 62.71 25.44
CA PRO A 366 -25.55 61.41 25.81
C PRO A 366 -26.25 61.36 27.19
N GLU A 367 -27.25 60.48 27.32
CA GLU A 367 -27.82 59.98 28.59
C GLU A 367 -27.29 58.56 28.90
N ALA A 368 -27.08 58.22 30.19
CA ALA A 368 -26.19 57.15 30.66
C ALA A 368 -26.89 55.92 31.29
N LEU A 369 -26.25 54.75 31.18
CA LEU A 369 -26.47 53.54 31.99
C LEU A 369 -25.17 53.24 32.79
N GLU A 370 -25.27 52.99 34.10
CA GLU A 370 -24.13 52.70 34.99
C GLU A 370 -23.96 51.18 35.24
N PHE A 371 -22.72 50.68 35.24
CA PHE A 371 -22.32 49.31 35.61
C PHE A 371 -21.29 49.35 36.77
N ASN A 372 -21.37 48.40 37.71
CA ASN A 372 -20.39 48.23 38.79
C ASN A 372 -19.63 46.89 38.67
N ILE A 373 -18.33 46.92 38.99
CA ILE A 373 -17.34 45.82 38.82
C ILE A 373 -17.34 44.84 40.03
N ASP A 374 -18.50 44.52 40.59
CA ASP A 374 -18.58 43.56 41.71
C ASP A 374 -19.66 42.48 41.58
N GLY A 375 -20.23 42.30 40.38
CA GLY A 375 -20.97 41.09 40.03
C GLY A 375 -22.33 40.95 40.73
N SER A 376 -23.04 42.04 41.02
CA SER A 376 -24.44 41.98 41.44
C SER A 376 -25.37 42.85 40.58
N PHE A 377 -26.57 42.34 40.26
CA PHE A 377 -27.60 43.05 39.51
C PHE A 377 -28.84 43.30 40.39
N THR A 378 -29.43 44.49 40.30
CA THR A 378 -30.80 44.76 40.76
C THR A 378 -31.61 45.25 39.57
N ASP A 379 -32.53 44.43 39.09
CA ASP A 379 -33.39 44.74 37.95
C ASP A 379 -34.58 45.60 38.39
N THR A 380 -34.74 46.76 37.77
CA THR A 380 -36.00 47.50 37.77
C THR A 380 -36.41 47.86 36.36
N GLN A 381 -37.36 47.07 35.84
CA GLN A 381 -38.31 47.37 34.76
C GLN A 381 -37.69 47.46 33.36
N TYR A 382 -38.04 46.51 32.47
CA TYR A 382 -39.24 46.67 31.64
C TYR A 382 -39.62 45.36 30.93
N ASP A 383 -40.93 45.17 30.94
CA ASP A 383 -41.75 44.15 30.29
C ASP A 383 -41.88 44.51 28.80
N HIS A 384 -41.58 43.59 27.88
CA HIS A 384 -42.23 43.57 26.57
C HIS A 384 -42.22 42.15 25.98
N GLU A 385 -43.43 41.62 25.87
CA GLU A 385 -43.82 40.41 25.16
C GLU A 385 -43.29 40.41 23.72
N LEU A 386 -42.56 39.34 23.36
CA LEU A 386 -42.34 38.93 21.98
C LEU A 386 -43.10 37.63 21.72
N GLU A 387 -43.85 37.65 20.62
CA GLU A 387 -44.75 36.60 20.15
C GLU A 387 -43.98 35.31 19.81
N ARG A 388 -44.56 34.18 20.26
CA ARG A 388 -44.16 32.81 19.92
C ARG A 388 -44.54 32.48 18.48
N GLU A 389 -43.59 31.97 17.71
CA GLU A 389 -43.84 31.03 16.62
C GLU A 389 -43.15 29.69 16.91
N GLU A 390 -43.70 28.63 16.32
CA GLU A 390 -43.86 27.30 16.89
C GLU A 390 -42.61 26.41 16.88
N VAL A 391 -42.37 25.78 18.04
CA VAL A 391 -41.50 24.61 18.21
C VAL A 391 -42.28 23.37 17.77
N MET A 392 -41.84 22.67 16.72
CA MET A 392 -42.19 21.25 16.54
C MET A 392 -41.16 20.38 17.24
N VAL A 393 -41.52 19.94 18.45
CA VAL A 393 -40.93 18.79 19.13
C VAL A 393 -41.47 17.52 18.48
N SER A 394 -40.60 16.67 17.94
CA SER A 394 -40.94 15.28 17.66
C SER A 394 -40.58 14.40 18.87
N SER A 395 -41.62 13.79 19.43
CA SER A 395 -41.55 12.88 20.56
C SER A 395 -41.07 11.49 20.15
N TRP A 396 -40.23 10.87 20.99
CA TRP A 396 -39.94 9.44 20.99
C TRP A 396 -41.17 8.60 21.42
N SER A 397 -41.39 7.46 20.75
CA SER A 397 -41.82 6.25 21.46
C SER A 397 -41.41 4.98 20.72
N THR A 398 -40.82 4.09 21.50
CA THR A 398 -40.33 2.73 21.25
C THR A 398 -41.31 1.78 20.57
N SER A 399 -40.86 1.02 19.56
CA SER A 399 -40.92 -0.46 19.54
C SER A 399 -40.34 -1.04 18.24
N GLY A 400 -39.51 -2.08 18.37
CA GLY A 400 -39.17 -3.01 17.29
C GLY A 400 -37.93 -2.63 16.48
N GLY A 401 -36.86 -3.41 16.65
CA GLY A 401 -35.59 -3.20 15.97
C GLY A 401 -35.67 -3.33 14.45
N ALA A 402 -34.90 -2.48 13.78
CA ALA A 402 -34.34 -2.70 12.46
C ALA A 402 -33.04 -1.88 12.39
N VAL A 403 -31.97 -2.55 12.00
CA VAL A 403 -30.71 -1.94 11.60
C VAL A 403 -30.97 -1.15 10.32
N ILE A 404 -30.56 0.11 10.31
CA ILE A 404 -30.46 0.93 9.11
C ILE A 404 -29.13 0.57 8.46
N VAL A 405 -29.17 0.02 7.25
CA VAL A 405 -28.04 0.07 6.32
C VAL A 405 -28.41 1.16 5.33
N ASP A 406 -27.57 2.19 5.30
CA ASP A 406 -27.53 3.22 4.27
C ASP A 406 -26.71 2.62 3.12
N ASP A 407 -27.30 2.50 1.93
CA ASP A 407 -26.56 2.18 0.70
C ASP A 407 -27.17 2.99 -0.44
N ASN A 408 -26.48 4.07 -0.78
CA ASN A 408 -26.55 4.67 -2.10
C ASN A 408 -25.83 3.71 -3.06
N GLU A 409 -26.58 2.88 -3.78
CA GLU A 409 -26.49 2.68 -5.23
C GLU A 409 -27.31 1.45 -5.69
N SER A 410 -28.35 1.71 -6.49
CA SER A 410 -29.08 0.79 -7.40
C SER A 410 -29.88 -0.42 -6.83
N PRO A 411 -31.21 -0.50 -7.06
CA PRO A 411 -32.05 -1.55 -6.49
C PRO A 411 -32.16 -2.79 -7.40
N LEU A 412 -31.63 -3.94 -6.94
CA LEU A 412 -32.11 -5.25 -7.38
C LEU A 412 -33.36 -5.63 -6.57
N LYS A 413 -34.52 -5.68 -7.24
CA LYS A 413 -35.78 -6.16 -6.65
C LYS A 413 -35.81 -7.69 -6.65
N PHE A 414 -35.82 -8.32 -5.49
CA PHE A 414 -36.20 -9.73 -5.35
C PHE A 414 -37.72 -9.88 -5.26
N ALA A 415 -38.31 -10.71 -6.13
CA ALA A 415 -39.71 -11.12 -6.03
C ALA A 415 -39.87 -12.12 -4.88
N THR A 416 -40.60 -11.72 -3.84
CA THR A 416 -41.10 -12.59 -2.77
C THR A 416 -42.44 -13.18 -3.19
N ASP A 417 -42.45 -14.39 -3.76
CA ASP A 417 -43.52 -15.40 -3.58
C ASP A 417 -43.18 -16.69 -4.36
N TYR A 418 -43.02 -17.82 -3.67
CA TYR A 418 -42.92 -19.16 -4.28
C TYR A 418 -43.94 -20.10 -3.65
N SER A 419 -44.56 -20.96 -4.46
CA SER A 419 -45.33 -22.11 -3.96
C SER A 419 -44.87 -23.38 -4.67
N VAL A 420 -44.61 -24.43 -3.89
CA VAL A 420 -44.13 -25.73 -4.39
C VAL A 420 -45.31 -26.69 -4.50
N SER A 421 -45.60 -27.17 -5.71
CA SER A 421 -46.46 -28.34 -5.92
C SER A 421 -45.95 -29.14 -7.13
N GLY A 422 -45.66 -30.43 -6.93
CA GLY A 422 -45.51 -31.39 -8.03
C GLY A 422 -44.14 -31.50 -8.71
N GLY A 423 -43.04 -31.03 -8.11
CA GLY A 423 -41.68 -31.29 -8.62
C GLY A 423 -41.23 -30.42 -9.80
N TYR A 424 -41.95 -29.35 -10.12
CA TYR A 424 -41.51 -28.32 -11.07
C TYR A 424 -41.60 -26.93 -10.41
N MET A 425 -40.68 -26.04 -10.78
CA MET A 425 -40.68 -24.62 -10.41
C MET A 425 -41.25 -23.83 -11.60
N GLU A 426 -42.45 -23.27 -11.47
CA GLU A 426 -43.03 -22.36 -12.49
C GLU A 426 -42.82 -20.91 -12.02
N ALA A 427 -42.02 -20.13 -12.75
CA ALA A 427 -41.98 -18.68 -12.63
C ALA A 427 -42.94 -18.07 -13.66
N THR A 428 -43.78 -17.13 -13.24
CA THR A 428 -44.63 -16.37 -14.17
C THR A 428 -43.80 -15.21 -14.75
N PRO A 429 -43.65 -15.08 -16.08
CA PRO A 429 -42.84 -14.00 -16.66
C PRO A 429 -43.52 -12.64 -16.45
N MET A 430 -42.74 -11.62 -16.06
CA MET A 430 -43.10 -10.23 -16.37
C MET A 430 -42.59 -9.92 -17.77
N GLU A 431 -43.50 -9.50 -18.65
CA GLU A 431 -43.14 -8.94 -19.96
C GLU A 431 -42.40 -7.61 -19.75
N GLU A 432 -41.08 -7.62 -19.89
CA GLU A 432 -40.30 -6.44 -20.22
C GLU A 432 -39.42 -6.80 -21.44
N GLU A 433 -39.47 -5.95 -22.46
CA GLU A 433 -38.84 -6.19 -23.75
C GLU A 433 -37.31 -6.31 -23.62
N GLY A 434 -36.75 -7.47 -24.02
CA GLY A 434 -35.38 -7.52 -24.55
C GLY A 434 -34.28 -8.16 -23.69
N VAL A 435 -34.58 -8.85 -22.58
CA VAL A 435 -33.56 -9.61 -21.83
C VAL A 435 -33.98 -11.08 -21.71
N GLN A 436 -33.24 -11.97 -22.37
CA GLN A 436 -33.37 -13.42 -22.17
C GLN A 436 -32.51 -13.82 -20.97
N HIS A 437 -33.14 -14.39 -19.93
CA HIS A 437 -32.42 -15.06 -18.85
C HIS A 437 -32.36 -16.57 -19.15
N PRO A 438 -31.20 -17.24 -19.00
CA PRO A 438 -31.12 -18.68 -19.09
C PRO A 438 -31.91 -19.32 -17.93
N VAL A 439 -32.73 -20.32 -18.25
CA VAL A 439 -33.40 -21.17 -17.26
C VAL A 439 -32.47 -22.33 -16.93
N PHE A 440 -31.90 -22.34 -15.72
CA PHE A 440 -31.12 -23.47 -15.25
C PHE A 440 -32.04 -24.64 -14.86
N VAL A 441 -31.86 -25.78 -15.50
CA VAL A 441 -32.38 -27.05 -14.99
C VAL A 441 -31.37 -27.56 -13.95
N LYS A 442 -31.70 -27.39 -12.67
CA LYS A 442 -30.97 -28.08 -11.60
C LYS A 442 -31.25 -29.57 -11.73
N GLU A 443 -30.23 -30.34 -12.14
CA GLU A 443 -30.26 -31.79 -12.06
C GLU A 443 -30.41 -32.17 -10.58
N THR A 444 -31.61 -32.58 -10.20
CA THR A 444 -31.95 -33.02 -8.84
C THR A 444 -32.23 -34.51 -8.89
N GLY A 445 -31.20 -35.32 -8.70
CA GLY A 445 -31.37 -36.72 -8.34
C GLY A 445 -30.33 -37.64 -8.96
N GLU A 446 -29.73 -38.46 -8.10
CA GLU A 446 -29.11 -39.77 -8.33
C GLU A 446 -28.83 -40.15 -9.80
N HIS A 447 -27.54 -40.28 -10.15
CA HIS A 447 -27.05 -40.92 -11.38
C HIS A 447 -27.97 -42.09 -11.83
N ASP A 448 -28.60 -41.96 -12.99
CA ASP A 448 -29.22 -43.10 -13.66
C ASP A 448 -28.11 -44.10 -14.03
N PRO A 449 -28.10 -45.33 -13.48
CA PRO A 449 -27.07 -46.33 -13.78
C PRO A 449 -27.09 -46.83 -15.25
N ASN A 450 -27.99 -46.30 -16.10
CA ASN A 450 -28.12 -46.68 -17.51
C ASN A 450 -27.57 -45.64 -18.50
N ILE A 451 -26.96 -44.54 -18.06
CA ILE A 451 -26.22 -43.61 -18.95
C ILE A 451 -24.80 -44.13 -19.13
N VAL A 452 -24.38 -44.40 -20.37
CA VAL A 452 -23.08 -45.04 -20.66
C VAL A 452 -21.99 -44.01 -21.01
N GLY A 453 -22.36 -42.76 -21.30
CA GLY A 453 -21.45 -41.62 -21.42
C GLY A 453 -22.09 -40.44 -22.15
N THR A 454 -21.56 -39.24 -21.88
CA THR A 454 -21.90 -37.99 -22.58
C THR A 454 -20.84 -37.72 -23.64
N TRP A 455 -21.25 -37.34 -24.85
CA TRP A 455 -20.35 -37.05 -25.97
C TRP A 455 -20.67 -35.65 -26.51
N VAL A 456 -19.64 -34.86 -26.79
CA VAL A 456 -19.75 -33.44 -27.18
C VAL A 456 -19.30 -33.27 -28.63
N TYR A 457 -20.08 -32.53 -29.42
CA TYR A 457 -19.86 -32.25 -30.85
C TYR A 457 -19.20 -30.87 -31.08
N LEU A 458 -18.40 -30.73 -32.15
CA LEU A 458 -17.82 -29.49 -32.67
C LEU A 458 -18.27 -29.29 -34.13
N GLU A 459 -18.99 -28.21 -34.44
CA GLU A 459 -19.12 -27.67 -35.81
C GLU A 459 -18.28 -26.40 -35.91
N HIS A 460 -17.47 -26.26 -36.96
CA HIS A 460 -16.84 -25.00 -37.32
C HIS A 460 -17.30 -24.62 -38.73
N GLY A 461 -18.24 -23.67 -38.79
CA GLY A 461 -18.79 -23.17 -40.04
C GLY A 461 -17.75 -22.33 -40.79
N GLY A 462 -17.19 -22.86 -41.87
CA GLY A 462 -16.31 -22.10 -42.76
C GLY A 462 -17.05 -20.96 -43.46
N ASN A 463 -16.57 -19.72 -43.29
CA ASN A 463 -16.75 -18.53 -44.14
C ASN A 463 -18.13 -18.31 -44.82
N GLY A 464 -19.22 -18.58 -44.09
CA GLY A 464 -20.58 -18.16 -44.44
C GLY A 464 -20.99 -16.94 -43.59
N THR A 465 -21.72 -15.99 -44.17
CA THR A 465 -22.10 -14.70 -43.56
C THR A 465 -23.01 -14.76 -42.31
N ASP A 466 -23.31 -15.95 -41.80
CA ASP A 466 -24.28 -16.16 -40.71
C ASP A 466 -23.63 -16.73 -39.43
N GLY A 467 -22.33 -16.45 -39.21
CA GLY A 467 -21.50 -16.90 -38.08
C GLY A 467 -22.26 -17.15 -36.77
N ARG A 468 -22.66 -18.41 -36.56
CA ARG A 468 -23.25 -18.93 -35.33
C ARG A 468 -22.81 -20.37 -35.17
N ASP A 469 -22.14 -20.64 -34.07
CA ASP A 469 -21.76 -21.99 -33.68
C ASP A 469 -23.02 -22.79 -33.28
N ARG A 470 -23.09 -24.05 -33.73
CA ARG A 470 -24.12 -25.01 -33.32
C ARG A 470 -23.46 -26.08 -32.45
N ALA A 471 -23.79 -26.08 -31.16
CA ALA A 471 -23.43 -27.17 -30.27
C ALA A 471 -24.58 -28.18 -30.20
N GLU A 472 -24.30 -29.45 -30.53
CA GLU A 472 -25.21 -30.57 -30.26
C GLU A 472 -24.68 -31.38 -29.06
N THR A 473 -25.54 -31.61 -28.06
CA THR A 473 -25.22 -32.57 -26.98
C THR A 473 -25.77 -33.93 -27.36
N ILE A 474 -24.92 -34.96 -27.37
CA ILE A 474 -25.30 -36.32 -27.73
C ILE A 474 -25.16 -37.25 -26.51
N VAL A 475 -26.28 -37.83 -26.08
CA VAL A 475 -26.34 -38.78 -24.96
C VAL A 475 -26.58 -40.19 -25.49
N PHE A 476 -25.74 -41.14 -25.07
CA PHE A 476 -25.94 -42.56 -25.37
C PHE A 476 -26.45 -43.30 -24.13
N ASP A 477 -27.60 -43.96 -24.26
CA ASP A 477 -28.10 -44.86 -23.23
C ASP A 477 -27.43 -46.25 -23.31
N ALA A 478 -27.64 -47.09 -22.29
CA ALA A 478 -27.11 -48.45 -22.22
C ALA A 478 -27.64 -49.41 -23.30
N SER A 479 -28.65 -49.00 -24.07
CA SER A 479 -29.15 -49.74 -25.24
C SER A 479 -28.44 -49.35 -26.55
N GLY A 480 -27.55 -48.34 -26.49
CA GLY A 480 -26.87 -47.75 -27.64
C GLY A 480 -27.71 -46.66 -28.31
N THR A 481 -28.89 -46.30 -27.80
CA THR A 481 -29.73 -45.27 -28.42
C THR A 481 -29.09 -43.91 -28.23
N MET A 482 -28.91 -43.19 -29.33
CA MET A 482 -28.30 -41.87 -29.37
C MET A 482 -29.40 -40.82 -29.31
N THR A 483 -29.34 -39.91 -28.34
CA THR A 483 -30.30 -38.80 -28.23
C THR A 483 -29.54 -37.50 -28.41
N SER A 484 -29.85 -36.73 -29.46
CA SER A 484 -29.30 -35.39 -29.63
C SER A 484 -30.24 -34.34 -29.05
N TYR A 485 -29.65 -33.34 -28.42
CA TYR A 485 -30.32 -32.16 -27.91
C TYR A 485 -29.76 -30.96 -28.67
N HIS A 486 -30.64 -30.25 -29.37
CA HIS A 486 -30.33 -28.97 -30.01
C HIS A 486 -31.49 -27.99 -29.82
N TYR A 487 -31.23 -26.71 -30.01
CA TYR A 487 -32.27 -25.69 -30.01
C TYR A 487 -32.60 -25.33 -31.46
N ASP A 488 -33.88 -25.23 -31.79
CA ASP A 488 -34.27 -24.70 -33.10
C ASP A 488 -34.00 -23.19 -33.19
N GLU A 489 -34.21 -22.61 -34.38
CA GLU A 489 -34.01 -21.19 -34.66
C GLU A 489 -34.80 -20.24 -33.74
N SER A 490 -35.76 -20.76 -32.96
CA SER A 490 -36.57 -20.02 -31.99
C SER A 490 -36.12 -20.19 -30.54
N GLY A 491 -35.02 -20.90 -30.28
CA GLY A 491 -34.54 -21.18 -28.93
C GLY A 491 -35.39 -22.23 -28.20
N VAL A 492 -36.16 -23.04 -28.92
CA VAL A 492 -36.95 -24.14 -28.33
C VAL A 492 -36.12 -25.42 -28.34
N PRO A 493 -35.98 -26.13 -27.21
CA PRO A 493 -35.24 -27.38 -27.17
C PRO A 493 -35.96 -28.46 -27.99
N VAL A 494 -35.26 -29.00 -28.99
CA VAL A 494 -35.66 -30.13 -29.82
C VAL A 494 -34.90 -31.36 -29.34
N THR A 495 -35.63 -32.46 -29.14
CA THR A 495 -35.05 -33.76 -28.78
C THR A 495 -35.21 -34.71 -29.95
N GLU A 496 -34.11 -35.16 -30.53
CA GLU A 496 -34.13 -36.18 -31.59
C GLU A 496 -33.57 -37.51 -31.05
N VAL A 497 -34.36 -38.58 -31.19
CA VAL A 497 -34.01 -39.92 -30.72
C VAL A 497 -33.62 -40.78 -31.92
N MET A 498 -32.37 -41.24 -31.96
CA MET A 498 -31.80 -42.03 -33.05
C MET A 498 -31.56 -43.48 -32.59
N GLY A 499 -32.28 -44.41 -33.21
CA GLY A 499 -32.17 -45.85 -32.94
C GLY A 499 -31.14 -46.55 -33.83
N TRP A 500 -30.41 -47.51 -33.26
CA TRP A 500 -29.48 -48.35 -34.00
C TRP A 500 -30.22 -49.39 -34.84
N SER A 501 -29.95 -49.42 -36.15
CA SER A 501 -30.26 -50.59 -36.99
C SER A 501 -29.00 -51.45 -37.10
N SER A 502 -29.15 -52.77 -37.07
CA SER A 502 -28.08 -53.76 -36.87
C SER A 502 -27.09 -53.96 -38.04
N VAL A 503 -26.74 -52.90 -38.76
CA VAL A 503 -25.77 -52.90 -39.87
C VAL A 503 -25.05 -51.55 -39.80
N ASP A 504 -23.73 -51.52 -40.06
CA ASP A 504 -22.78 -50.39 -39.96
C ASP A 504 -23.16 -49.10 -40.75
N THR A 505 -24.37 -48.60 -40.57
CA THR A 505 -24.94 -47.42 -41.24
C THR A 505 -26.13 -46.92 -40.40
N LEU A 506 -26.02 -45.71 -39.85
CA LEU A 506 -27.14 -45.03 -39.19
C LEU A 506 -28.08 -44.49 -40.29
N LEU A 507 -29.39 -44.74 -40.16
CA LEU A 507 -30.41 -44.18 -41.04
C LEU A 507 -31.20 -43.15 -40.24
N LEU A 508 -31.03 -41.86 -40.55
CA LEU A 508 -31.88 -40.78 -40.06
C LEU A 508 -33.32 -41.02 -40.53
N MET A 509 -34.22 -41.30 -39.59
CA MET A 509 -35.66 -41.22 -39.81
C MET A 509 -36.23 -40.14 -38.88
N ARG A 510 -36.49 -38.97 -39.47
CA ARG A 510 -37.22 -37.88 -38.82
C ARG A 510 -38.69 -38.29 -38.68
N ASP A 511 -39.24 -38.04 -37.50
CA ASP A 511 -40.56 -38.48 -37.03
C ASP A 511 -41.71 -38.23 -38.04
N ASP A 512 -42.73 -39.09 -37.97
CA ASP A 512 -43.71 -39.48 -39.01
C ASP A 512 -44.70 -38.40 -39.51
N THR A 513 -44.31 -37.12 -39.63
CA THR A 513 -45.21 -36.03 -40.07
C THR A 513 -44.83 -35.26 -41.33
N MET A 514 -43.73 -35.58 -42.02
CA MET A 514 -43.43 -34.98 -43.33
C MET A 514 -43.42 -36.01 -44.47
N THR A 515 -44.49 -35.99 -45.26
CA THR A 515 -44.49 -36.57 -46.60
C THR A 515 -43.56 -35.79 -47.53
N GLU A 516 -42.68 -36.55 -48.21
CA GLU A 516 -41.84 -36.20 -49.38
C GLU A 516 -40.34 -35.89 -49.13
N THR A 517 -39.53 -36.91 -49.46
CA THR A 517 -38.13 -36.84 -49.94
C THR A 517 -37.06 -36.27 -49.01
N ALA A 518 -36.69 -37.02 -47.97
CA ALA A 518 -35.34 -36.96 -47.41
C ALA A 518 -34.51 -38.11 -48.01
N PHE A 519 -33.46 -37.78 -48.77
CA PHE A 519 -32.43 -38.74 -49.12
C PHE A 519 -31.61 -39.01 -47.85
N PRO A 520 -31.36 -40.29 -47.46
CA PRO A 520 -30.52 -40.58 -46.32
C PRO A 520 -29.11 -40.12 -46.67
N ILE A 521 -28.63 -39.12 -45.94
CA ILE A 521 -27.25 -38.69 -45.97
C ILE A 521 -26.47 -39.70 -45.10
N PRO A 522 -25.59 -40.55 -45.68
CA PRO A 522 -24.89 -41.56 -44.91
C PRO A 522 -23.73 -40.91 -44.17
N TYR A 523 -23.89 -40.70 -42.87
CA TYR A 523 -22.76 -40.45 -41.97
C TYR A 523 -21.96 -41.76 -41.84
N GLN A 524 -20.64 -41.70 -42.06
CA GLN A 524 -19.75 -42.83 -41.79
C GLN A 524 -19.13 -42.62 -40.41
N TYR A 525 -19.25 -43.61 -39.53
CA TYR A 525 -18.72 -43.55 -38.17
C TYR A 525 -17.60 -44.59 -38.02
N TYR A 526 -16.47 -44.18 -37.44
CA TYR A 526 -15.37 -45.05 -37.07
C TYR A 526 -15.20 -44.98 -35.55
N ASN A 527 -15.45 -46.10 -34.85
CA ASN A 527 -15.28 -46.20 -33.40
C ASN A 527 -13.92 -46.82 -33.07
N PHE A 528 -13.07 -46.07 -32.38
CA PHE A 528 -11.74 -46.46 -31.94
C PHE A 528 -11.66 -46.67 -30.42
N GLY A 529 -12.79 -46.99 -29.78
CA GLY A 529 -12.91 -47.19 -28.33
C GLY A 529 -13.35 -45.91 -27.62
N ASN A 530 -12.38 -45.08 -27.23
CA ASN A 530 -12.62 -43.79 -26.55
C ASN A 530 -12.78 -42.62 -27.52
N MET A 531 -12.74 -42.88 -28.82
CA MET A 531 -12.84 -41.89 -29.88
C MET A 531 -13.83 -42.39 -30.94
N ILE A 532 -14.76 -41.53 -31.37
CA ILE A 532 -15.67 -41.77 -32.48
C ILE A 532 -15.38 -40.69 -33.52
N GLU A 533 -14.94 -41.08 -34.70
CA GLU A 533 -14.80 -40.18 -35.84
C GLU A 533 -16.06 -40.30 -36.71
N VAL A 534 -16.66 -39.17 -37.09
CA VAL A 534 -17.90 -39.11 -37.86
C VAL A 534 -17.68 -38.26 -39.08
N GLN A 535 -17.82 -38.87 -40.24
CA GLN A 535 -17.81 -38.18 -41.52
C GLN A 535 -19.21 -37.70 -41.86
N ALA A 536 -19.45 -36.41 -41.66
CA ALA A 536 -20.63 -35.71 -42.13
C ALA A 536 -20.35 -35.09 -43.50
N PRO A 537 -21.31 -35.06 -44.44
CA PRO A 537 -21.16 -34.21 -45.61
C PRO A 537 -21.60 -32.78 -45.28
N GLY A 538 -20.67 -31.85 -45.39
CA GLY A 538 -20.90 -30.41 -45.23
C GLY A 538 -21.63 -29.79 -46.43
N ASP A 539 -22.00 -28.52 -46.29
CA ASP A 539 -22.96 -27.81 -47.14
C ASP A 539 -22.57 -27.62 -48.63
N GLU A 540 -21.38 -28.06 -49.04
CA GLU A 540 -20.93 -28.01 -50.45
C GLU A 540 -20.34 -29.34 -50.97
N GLY A 541 -20.63 -30.46 -50.32
CA GLY A 541 -20.05 -31.77 -50.69
C GLY A 541 -18.60 -31.96 -50.19
N GLN A 542 -18.16 -31.12 -49.25
CA GLN A 542 -17.01 -31.39 -48.41
C GLN A 542 -17.38 -32.47 -47.38
N VAL A 543 -16.41 -33.25 -46.95
CA VAL A 543 -16.59 -34.20 -45.84
C VAL A 543 -16.02 -33.49 -44.61
N GLU A 544 -16.86 -33.28 -43.61
CA GLU A 544 -16.49 -32.80 -42.28
C GLU A 544 -16.20 -34.03 -41.41
N ASP A 545 -14.93 -34.16 -41.00
CA ASP A 545 -14.49 -35.18 -40.05
C ASP A 545 -14.70 -34.65 -38.63
N MET A 546 -15.67 -35.22 -37.92
CA MET A 546 -16.05 -34.81 -36.56
C MET A 546 -15.52 -35.85 -35.58
N THR A 547 -14.60 -35.47 -34.70
CA THR A 547 -14.01 -36.40 -33.72
C THR A 547 -14.60 -36.18 -32.33
N PHE A 548 -15.27 -37.20 -31.80
CA PHE A 548 -15.81 -37.20 -30.45
C PHE A 548 -14.88 -38.03 -29.56
N VAL A 549 -14.41 -37.47 -28.44
CA VAL A 549 -13.62 -38.20 -27.45
C VAL A 549 -14.45 -38.38 -26.18
N ARG A 550 -14.41 -39.60 -25.61
CA ARG A 550 -15.11 -39.92 -24.37
C ARG A 550 -14.37 -39.33 -23.19
N ASP A 551 -15.03 -38.43 -22.47
CA ASP A 551 -14.61 -37.98 -21.15
C ASP A 551 -14.68 -39.18 -20.16
N PRO A 552 -13.55 -39.61 -19.57
CA PRO A 552 -13.53 -40.69 -18.60
C PRO A 552 -14.00 -40.27 -17.19
N GLY A 553 -14.13 -38.97 -16.93
CA GLY A 553 -14.46 -38.43 -15.61
C GLY A 553 -13.36 -38.64 -14.57
N THR A 554 -12.10 -38.76 -14.99
CA THR A 554 -10.95 -38.99 -14.11
C THR A 554 -10.08 -37.75 -13.98
N GLN A 555 -9.55 -37.50 -12.78
CA GLN A 555 -8.55 -36.48 -12.47
C GLN A 555 -7.22 -37.16 -12.10
N PRO A 556 -6.30 -37.36 -13.06
CA PRO A 556 -4.99 -37.92 -12.79
C PRO A 556 -4.23 -37.07 -11.76
N ALA A 557 -3.71 -37.72 -10.72
CA ALA A 557 -3.03 -37.02 -9.62
C ALA A 557 -1.74 -36.31 -10.06
N ASP A 558 -1.17 -36.73 -11.18
CA ASP A 558 -0.03 -36.11 -11.84
C ASP A 558 -0.40 -34.89 -12.70
N LEU A 559 -1.67 -34.54 -12.84
CA LEU A 559 -2.08 -33.26 -13.43
C LEU A 559 -2.49 -32.22 -12.37
N VAL A 560 -2.79 -32.67 -11.15
CA VAL A 560 -3.18 -31.77 -10.05
C VAL A 560 -1.99 -30.91 -9.61
N GLY A 561 -2.19 -29.59 -9.56
CA GLY A 561 -1.17 -28.61 -9.15
C GLY A 561 -1.30 -27.27 -9.87
N THR A 562 -0.36 -26.38 -9.58
CA THR A 562 -0.22 -25.07 -10.24
C THR A 562 0.79 -25.19 -11.38
N TRP A 563 0.36 -24.78 -12.57
CA TRP A 563 1.10 -24.86 -13.81
C TRP A 563 1.26 -23.47 -14.40
N VAL A 564 2.49 -23.07 -14.67
CA VAL A 564 2.79 -21.74 -15.21
C VAL A 564 3.24 -21.88 -16.66
N GLN A 565 2.60 -21.15 -17.56
CA GLN A 565 2.91 -21.14 -18.98
C GLN A 565 4.28 -20.48 -19.21
N VAL A 566 5.20 -21.24 -19.80
CA VAL A 566 6.58 -20.81 -20.12
C VAL A 566 6.82 -20.66 -21.62
N GLY A 567 5.83 -21.04 -22.44
CA GLY A 567 5.86 -20.84 -23.88
C GLY A 567 4.52 -21.16 -24.49
N HIS A 568 4.14 -20.42 -25.53
CA HIS A 568 2.95 -20.67 -26.30
C HIS A 568 3.23 -20.37 -27.78
N THR A 569 2.70 -21.21 -28.67
CA THR A 569 2.88 -21.05 -30.12
C THR A 569 1.58 -21.28 -30.85
N VAL A 570 1.24 -20.42 -31.80
CA VAL A 570 0.12 -20.58 -32.72
C VAL A 570 0.70 -20.82 -34.12
N ASP A 571 0.44 -21.99 -34.71
CA ASP A 571 1.00 -22.40 -36.01
C ASP A 571 2.54 -22.34 -36.07
N GLY A 572 3.18 -22.54 -34.91
CA GLY A 572 4.63 -22.49 -34.75
C GLY A 572 5.22 -21.07 -34.71
N VAL A 573 4.37 -20.03 -34.65
CA VAL A 573 4.77 -18.67 -34.29
C VAL A 573 4.67 -18.54 -32.78
N GLU A 574 5.76 -18.13 -32.13
CA GLU A 574 5.76 -17.89 -30.68
C GLU A 574 4.88 -16.70 -30.34
N ASP A 575 3.97 -16.94 -29.40
CA ASP A 575 3.10 -15.97 -28.76
C ASP A 575 3.17 -16.24 -27.27
N HIS A 576 3.97 -15.46 -26.56
CA HIS A 576 4.11 -15.62 -25.13
C HIS A 576 2.99 -14.82 -24.49
N GLN A 577 2.08 -15.47 -23.77
CA GLN A 577 1.20 -14.82 -22.81
C GLN A 577 1.38 -15.56 -21.48
N PRO A 578 1.86 -14.92 -20.40
CA PRO A 578 1.94 -15.54 -19.10
C PRO A 578 0.53 -15.96 -18.68
N ALA A 579 0.40 -17.24 -18.39
CA ALA A 579 -0.81 -17.83 -17.88
C ALA A 579 -0.45 -18.74 -16.70
N THR A 580 -1.26 -18.71 -15.66
CA THR A 580 -1.18 -19.62 -14.52
C THR A 580 -2.45 -20.46 -14.53
N VAL A 581 -2.31 -21.78 -14.47
CA VAL A 581 -3.42 -22.73 -14.46
C VAL A 581 -3.32 -23.61 -13.22
N GLU A 582 -4.33 -23.54 -12.36
CA GLU A 582 -4.46 -24.40 -11.19
C GLU A 582 -5.47 -25.50 -11.47
N LEU A 583 -5.01 -26.75 -11.45
CA LEU A 583 -5.85 -27.94 -11.62
C LEU A 583 -6.09 -28.60 -10.25
N PHE A 584 -7.33 -28.58 -9.76
CA PHE A 584 -7.69 -29.14 -8.46
C PHE A 584 -8.13 -30.60 -8.55
N GLY A 585 -7.84 -31.37 -7.49
CA GLY A 585 -8.19 -32.80 -7.42
C GLY A 585 -9.68 -33.12 -7.31
N ASP A 586 -10.53 -32.11 -7.13
CA ASP A 586 -12.00 -32.24 -7.17
C ASP A 586 -12.58 -32.11 -8.59
N GLY A 587 -11.73 -31.88 -9.59
CA GLY A 587 -12.11 -31.71 -10.98
C GLY A 587 -12.48 -30.28 -11.34
N THR A 588 -12.19 -29.30 -10.48
CA THR A 588 -12.27 -27.87 -10.85
C THR A 588 -10.92 -27.32 -11.26
N PHE A 589 -10.90 -26.26 -12.08
CA PHE A 589 -9.70 -25.51 -12.40
C PHE A 589 -9.95 -24.02 -12.35
N VAL A 590 -8.87 -23.26 -12.22
CA VAL A 590 -8.84 -21.81 -12.43
C VAL A 590 -7.64 -21.48 -13.30
N SER A 591 -7.79 -20.57 -14.25
CA SER A 591 -6.70 -20.00 -15.02
C SER A 591 -6.68 -18.49 -14.92
N TYR A 592 -5.48 -17.93 -14.81
CA TYR A 592 -5.22 -16.49 -14.80
C TYR A 592 -4.28 -16.16 -15.94
N SER A 593 -4.59 -15.14 -16.73
CA SER A 593 -3.73 -14.66 -17.81
C SER A 593 -3.71 -13.14 -17.86
N PHE A 594 -2.63 -12.56 -18.37
CA PHE A 594 -2.65 -11.15 -18.75
C PHE A 594 -3.38 -11.00 -20.09
N GLY A 595 -4.49 -10.26 -20.09
CA GLY A 595 -5.16 -9.85 -21.31
C GLY A 595 -4.36 -8.78 -22.06
N ASP A 596 -4.80 -8.46 -23.29
CA ASP A 596 -4.14 -7.51 -24.21
C ASP A 596 -3.91 -6.10 -23.63
N THR A 597 -4.63 -5.74 -22.58
CA THR A 597 -4.55 -4.45 -21.89
C THR A 597 -3.79 -4.51 -20.56
N GLY A 598 -3.12 -5.62 -20.25
CA GLY A 598 -2.45 -5.84 -18.97
C GLY A 598 -3.41 -6.13 -17.80
N SER A 599 -4.71 -6.24 -18.05
CA SER A 599 -5.68 -6.71 -17.06
C SER A 599 -5.50 -8.19 -16.81
N VAL A 600 -5.65 -8.62 -15.56
CA VAL A 600 -5.71 -10.04 -15.23
C VAL A 600 -7.10 -10.55 -15.54
N ASP A 601 -7.19 -11.44 -16.52
CA ASP A 601 -8.40 -12.19 -16.82
C ASP A 601 -8.35 -13.51 -16.04
N SER A 602 -9.48 -13.88 -15.44
CA SER A 602 -9.62 -15.14 -14.72
C SER A 602 -10.75 -15.97 -15.31
N GLU A 603 -10.45 -17.20 -15.65
CA GLU A 603 -11.44 -18.21 -16.04
C GLU A 603 -11.40 -19.36 -15.05
N GLY A 604 -12.51 -20.08 -14.92
CA GLY A 604 -12.54 -21.26 -14.09
C GLY A 604 -13.67 -22.16 -14.51
N GLY A 605 -13.54 -23.44 -14.23
CA GLY A 605 -14.50 -24.44 -14.69
C GLY A 605 -14.19 -25.84 -14.20
N ASP A 606 -14.73 -26.82 -14.92
CA ASP A 606 -14.49 -28.23 -14.64
C ASP A 606 -13.43 -28.79 -15.59
N TRP A 607 -12.59 -29.72 -15.11
CA TRP A 607 -11.64 -30.46 -15.93
C TRP A 607 -11.64 -31.95 -15.62
N THR A 608 -11.31 -32.72 -16.65
CA THR A 608 -11.02 -34.15 -16.57
C THR A 608 -9.91 -34.48 -17.57
N ALA A 609 -9.29 -35.65 -17.45
CA ALA A 609 -8.31 -36.09 -18.43
C ALA A 609 -8.41 -37.59 -18.70
N SER A 610 -8.11 -37.95 -19.94
CA SER A 610 -7.84 -39.31 -20.41
C SER A 610 -6.33 -39.50 -20.60
N ASP A 611 -5.91 -40.67 -21.12
CA ASP A 611 -4.49 -40.95 -21.41
C ASP A 611 -3.85 -39.99 -22.44
N SER A 612 -4.64 -39.22 -23.21
CA SER A 612 -4.10 -38.37 -24.28
C SER A 612 -4.83 -37.04 -24.48
N TYR A 613 -5.94 -36.81 -23.77
CA TYR A 613 -6.75 -35.61 -23.90
C TYR A 613 -7.10 -35.02 -22.53
N LEU A 614 -6.94 -33.72 -22.41
CA LEU A 614 -7.43 -32.88 -21.32
C LEU A 614 -8.75 -32.27 -21.77
N PHE A 615 -9.79 -32.39 -20.94
CA PHE A 615 -11.10 -31.83 -21.20
C PHE A 615 -11.32 -30.67 -20.23
N ILE A 616 -11.71 -29.52 -20.76
CA ILE A 616 -11.90 -28.27 -20.02
C ILE A 616 -13.32 -27.77 -20.32
N ARG A 617 -14.06 -27.38 -19.27
CA ARG A 617 -15.43 -26.90 -19.38
C ARG A 617 -15.64 -25.62 -18.58
N ASN A 618 -15.77 -24.50 -19.29
CA ASN A 618 -16.10 -23.20 -18.70
C ASN A 618 -17.62 -23.08 -18.39
N PRO A 619 -18.03 -22.61 -17.20
CA PRO A 619 -19.42 -22.36 -16.85
C PRO A 619 -19.99 -21.20 -17.66
N GLY A 620 -20.75 -21.50 -18.71
CA GLY A 620 -21.39 -20.51 -19.57
C GLY A 620 -20.97 -20.60 -21.03
N GLU A 621 -19.85 -21.28 -21.29
CA GLU A 621 -19.39 -21.59 -22.64
C GLU A 621 -19.75 -23.04 -22.95
N MET A 622 -20.65 -23.20 -23.92
CA MET A 622 -20.78 -24.47 -24.63
C MET A 622 -20.22 -24.23 -26.02
N PRO A 623 -19.33 -25.11 -26.53
CA PRO A 623 -19.00 -26.46 -26.02
C PRO A 623 -17.79 -26.54 -25.06
N ALA A 624 -17.63 -27.69 -24.39
CA ALA A 624 -16.40 -28.02 -23.65
C ALA A 624 -15.25 -28.30 -24.62
N HIS A 625 -14.04 -27.88 -24.26
CA HIS A 625 -12.83 -28.01 -25.08
C HIS A 625 -12.09 -29.31 -24.77
N ALA A 626 -11.56 -29.97 -25.79
CA ALA A 626 -10.67 -31.12 -25.64
C ALA A 626 -9.32 -30.80 -26.28
N ALA A 627 -8.27 -30.81 -25.48
CA ALA A 627 -6.91 -30.55 -25.89
C ALA A 627 -6.08 -31.83 -25.83
N GLY A 628 -5.26 -32.10 -26.85
CA GLY A 628 -4.22 -33.11 -26.70
C GLY A 628 -3.25 -32.69 -25.62
N TYR A 629 -2.72 -33.61 -24.82
CA TYR A 629 -1.65 -33.25 -23.88
C TYR A 629 -0.58 -34.32 -23.76
N THR A 630 0.62 -33.89 -23.39
CA THR A 630 1.71 -34.75 -22.97
C THR A 630 2.33 -34.21 -21.70
N ILE A 631 2.63 -35.11 -20.76
CA ILE A 631 3.35 -34.79 -19.53
C ILE A 631 4.73 -35.47 -19.54
N ASP A 632 5.78 -34.71 -19.25
CA ASP A 632 7.14 -35.21 -19.05
C ASP A 632 7.72 -34.62 -17.75
N GLY A 633 7.59 -35.38 -16.66
CA GLY A 633 7.93 -34.92 -15.32
C GLY A 633 7.06 -33.73 -14.90
N ASP A 634 7.68 -32.58 -14.71
CA ASP A 634 7.04 -31.33 -14.32
C ASP A 634 6.74 -30.40 -15.51
N SER A 635 6.85 -30.90 -16.75
CA SER A 635 6.44 -30.16 -17.95
C SER A 635 5.15 -30.75 -18.52
N LEU A 636 4.18 -29.88 -18.79
CA LEU A 636 2.91 -30.19 -19.44
C LEU A 636 2.87 -29.44 -20.78
N THR A 637 2.73 -30.17 -21.88
CA THR A 637 2.44 -29.59 -23.18
C THR A 637 0.98 -29.85 -23.52
N VAL A 638 0.23 -28.79 -23.79
CA VAL A 638 -1.16 -28.82 -24.23
C VAL A 638 -1.20 -28.41 -25.69
N THR A 639 -1.93 -29.16 -26.52
CA THR A 639 -2.07 -28.90 -27.95
C THR A 639 -3.55 -28.79 -28.30
N MET A 640 -3.96 -27.59 -28.70
CA MET A 640 -5.33 -27.27 -29.06
C MET A 640 -5.42 -26.98 -30.56
N PRO A 641 -6.40 -27.56 -31.26
CA PRO A 641 -6.78 -27.04 -32.57
C PRO A 641 -7.58 -25.75 -32.36
N GLY A 642 -6.97 -24.59 -32.65
CA GLY A 642 -7.61 -23.28 -32.61
C GLY A 642 -8.14 -22.84 -33.99
N GLU A 643 -8.92 -21.75 -34.01
CA GLU A 643 -9.44 -21.13 -35.25
C GLU A 643 -8.32 -20.70 -36.19
N ASP A 644 -7.21 -20.23 -35.61
CA ASP A 644 -6.07 -19.66 -36.33
C ASP A 644 -4.91 -20.66 -36.53
N GLY A 645 -5.09 -21.92 -36.15
CA GLY A 645 -4.04 -22.93 -36.32
C GLY A 645 -3.94 -23.98 -35.22
N VAL A 646 -2.80 -24.66 -35.15
CA VAL A 646 -2.48 -25.52 -34.02
C VAL A 646 -1.79 -24.69 -32.94
N GLU A 647 -2.45 -24.56 -31.81
CA GLU A 647 -1.93 -23.90 -30.61
C GLU A 647 -1.22 -24.93 -29.74
N VAL A 648 -0.04 -24.56 -29.24
CA VAL A 648 0.76 -25.39 -28.34
C VAL A 648 1.20 -24.55 -27.16
N SER A 649 0.67 -24.85 -25.97
CA SER A 649 1.12 -24.26 -24.71
C SER A 649 2.05 -25.23 -23.98
N THR A 650 3.18 -24.72 -23.51
CA THR A 650 4.09 -25.44 -22.62
C THR A 650 4.02 -24.80 -21.24
N LEU A 651 3.63 -25.61 -20.25
CA LEU A 651 3.54 -25.23 -18.86
C LEU A 651 4.56 -26.00 -18.03
N VAL A 652 5.05 -25.38 -16.97
CA VAL A 652 5.92 -26.00 -15.97
C VAL A 652 5.23 -25.98 -14.62
N ARG A 653 5.27 -27.09 -13.90
CA ARG A 653 4.69 -27.20 -12.57
C ARG A 653 5.50 -26.40 -11.57
N GLU A 654 4.80 -25.61 -10.77
CA GLU A 654 5.37 -25.02 -9.59
C GLU A 654 5.45 -26.06 -8.44
N THR A 655 6.65 -26.27 -7.88
CA THR A 655 6.87 -27.27 -6.82
C THR A 655 7.11 -26.65 -5.44
N GLY A 656 7.11 -25.32 -5.33
CA GLY A 656 7.42 -24.61 -4.08
C GLY A 656 8.86 -24.81 -3.60
N ASP A 657 9.75 -25.34 -4.45
CA ASP A 657 11.14 -25.58 -4.08
C ASP A 657 11.92 -24.26 -4.00
N LEU A 658 12.79 -24.16 -2.99
CA LEU A 658 13.65 -23.01 -2.73
C LEU A 658 15.12 -23.45 -2.80
N PRO A 659 15.69 -23.66 -4.01
CA PRO A 659 17.08 -24.06 -4.14
C PRO A 659 18.00 -22.97 -3.57
N ALA A 660 19.09 -23.37 -2.90
CA ALA A 660 20.03 -22.41 -2.31
C ALA A 660 20.87 -21.64 -3.34
N GLU A 661 20.88 -22.08 -4.60
CA GLU A 661 21.74 -21.54 -5.65
C GLU A 661 21.42 -20.07 -5.99
N PRO A 662 20.15 -19.68 -6.25
CA PRO A 662 19.79 -18.30 -6.57
C PRO A 662 19.80 -17.34 -5.36
N VAL A 663 19.86 -17.86 -4.13
CA VAL A 663 19.75 -17.04 -2.90
C VAL A 663 20.89 -16.02 -2.79
N GLY A 664 20.61 -14.73 -2.80
CA GLY A 664 21.60 -13.66 -2.61
C GLY A 664 21.16 -12.34 -3.22
N THR A 665 22.04 -11.34 -3.15
CA THR A 665 21.83 -10.04 -3.79
C THR A 665 22.51 -10.03 -5.15
N TRP A 666 21.78 -9.61 -6.17
CA TRP A 666 22.16 -9.62 -7.58
C TRP A 666 21.94 -8.24 -8.20
N TYR A 667 22.90 -7.76 -8.96
CA TYR A 667 22.84 -6.46 -9.63
C TYR A 667 22.87 -6.65 -11.14
N SER A 668 21.93 -6.05 -11.87
CA SER A 668 21.93 -6.12 -13.33
C SER A 668 23.12 -5.33 -13.87
N VAL A 669 23.86 -5.95 -14.80
CA VAL A 669 25.01 -5.33 -15.48
C VAL A 669 24.75 -5.04 -16.94
N ILE A 670 23.82 -5.80 -17.55
CA ILE A 670 23.36 -5.58 -18.92
C ILE A 670 21.96 -6.16 -19.09
N GLY A 671 21.17 -5.54 -19.96
CA GLY A 671 19.84 -6.00 -20.32
C GLY A 671 19.56 -5.82 -21.81
N TYR A 672 18.71 -6.67 -22.36
CA TYR A 672 18.24 -6.57 -23.73
C TYR A 672 16.72 -6.78 -23.80
N THR A 673 16.08 -6.03 -24.68
CA THR A 673 14.69 -6.23 -25.09
C THR A 673 14.65 -6.56 -26.57
N ASP A 674 14.14 -7.74 -26.93
CA ASP A 674 14.15 -8.29 -28.29
C ASP A 674 15.55 -8.21 -28.95
N GLY A 675 16.60 -8.46 -28.16
CA GLY A 675 18.01 -8.41 -28.58
C GLY A 675 18.58 -7.00 -28.80
N ALA A 676 17.81 -5.93 -28.59
CA ALA A 676 18.31 -4.56 -28.53
C ALA A 676 18.73 -4.20 -27.10
N LEU A 677 19.79 -3.41 -26.93
CA LEU A 677 20.28 -3.02 -25.61
C LEU A 677 19.23 -2.17 -24.88
N TYR A 678 18.67 -2.74 -23.81
CA TYR A 678 17.68 -2.13 -22.94
C TYR A 678 18.09 -2.49 -21.52
N HIS A 679 18.82 -1.59 -20.88
CA HIS A 679 19.29 -1.81 -19.52
C HIS A 679 18.70 -0.75 -18.61
N THR A 680 17.76 -1.21 -17.78
CA THR A 680 17.36 -0.53 -16.55
C THR A 680 18.14 -1.16 -15.41
N PRO A 681 18.79 -0.37 -14.54
CA PRO A 681 19.47 -0.94 -13.40
C PRO A 681 18.47 -1.56 -12.41
N VAL A 682 18.68 -2.83 -12.09
CA VAL A 682 17.83 -3.63 -11.21
C VAL A 682 18.71 -4.32 -10.18
N ARG A 683 18.31 -4.25 -8.92
CA ARG A 683 18.89 -5.05 -7.83
C ARG A 683 17.84 -6.03 -7.33
N VAL A 684 18.13 -7.32 -7.41
CA VAL A 684 17.26 -8.38 -6.91
C VAL A 684 17.90 -9.01 -5.66
N THR A 685 17.15 -9.11 -4.58
CA THR A 685 17.55 -9.85 -3.37
C THR A 685 16.65 -11.06 -3.23
N ILE A 686 17.22 -12.25 -3.38
CA ILE A 686 16.51 -13.53 -3.30
C ILE A 686 16.89 -14.18 -1.96
N GLU A 687 15.92 -14.37 -1.07
CA GLU A 687 16.16 -14.91 0.26
C GLU A 687 15.78 -16.39 0.36
N SER A 688 16.43 -17.11 1.27
CA SER A 688 16.20 -18.55 1.47
C SER A 688 14.84 -18.91 2.08
N ASP A 689 14.10 -17.91 2.58
CA ASP A 689 12.76 -18.08 3.14
C ASP A 689 11.64 -17.96 2.10
N GLY A 690 12.00 -17.76 0.83
CA GLY A 690 11.05 -17.58 -0.28
C GLY A 690 10.68 -16.12 -0.53
N SER A 691 11.24 -15.15 0.21
CA SER A 691 11.06 -13.74 -0.11
C SER A 691 12.00 -13.28 -1.23
N LEU A 692 11.51 -12.39 -2.09
CA LEU A 692 12.24 -11.77 -3.18
C LEU A 692 11.97 -10.27 -3.15
N THR A 693 13.02 -9.45 -3.12
CA THR A 693 12.89 -7.99 -3.24
C THR A 693 13.54 -7.54 -4.53
N THR A 694 12.77 -6.92 -5.41
CA THR A 694 13.27 -6.25 -6.61
C THR A 694 13.34 -4.76 -6.32
N VAL A 695 14.45 -4.13 -6.70
CA VAL A 695 14.59 -2.69 -6.67
C VAL A 695 14.96 -2.22 -8.07
N MET A 696 14.12 -1.39 -8.65
CA MET A 696 14.33 -0.81 -9.97
C MET A 696 14.53 0.70 -9.83
N PHE A 697 15.37 1.25 -10.69
CA PHE A 697 15.52 2.69 -10.82
C PHE A 697 14.97 3.12 -12.16
N ASP A 698 13.87 3.85 -12.15
CA ASP A 698 13.32 4.43 -13.36
C ASP A 698 14.10 5.72 -13.69
N ALA A 699 14.88 5.66 -14.77
CA ALA A 699 15.70 6.76 -15.21
C ALA A 699 14.89 7.99 -15.66
N ASP A 700 13.64 7.81 -16.08
CA ASP A 700 12.78 8.89 -16.57
C ASP A 700 12.13 9.66 -15.41
N SER A 701 11.69 8.98 -14.35
CA SER A 701 11.14 9.60 -13.14
C SER A 701 12.21 9.98 -12.11
N GLY A 702 13.35 9.29 -12.12
CA GLY A 702 14.35 9.35 -11.05
C GLY A 702 13.87 8.70 -9.75
N GLU A 703 12.76 7.97 -9.78
CA GLU A 703 12.18 7.30 -8.64
C GLU A 703 12.69 5.87 -8.51
N ARG A 704 12.72 5.41 -7.26
CA ARG A 704 13.10 4.04 -6.90
C ARG A 704 11.83 3.26 -6.64
N GLU A 705 11.58 2.26 -7.49
CA GLU A 705 10.52 1.28 -7.30
C GLU A 705 11.07 0.11 -6.50
N ILE A 706 10.32 -0.33 -5.48
CA ILE A 706 10.69 -1.45 -4.62
C ILE A 706 9.52 -2.42 -4.58
N ASP A 707 9.69 -3.58 -5.20
CA ASP A 707 8.69 -4.62 -5.24
C ASP A 707 9.06 -5.75 -4.29
N GLN A 708 8.10 -6.12 -3.47
CA GLN A 708 8.21 -7.26 -2.57
C GLN A 708 7.39 -8.41 -3.15
N ASN A 709 8.09 -9.46 -3.54
CA ASN A 709 7.52 -10.66 -4.13
C ASN A 709 7.88 -11.87 -3.28
N THR A 710 7.23 -13.00 -3.57
CA THR A 710 7.74 -14.31 -3.15
C THR A 710 8.24 -15.07 -4.37
N TRP A 711 9.07 -16.08 -4.16
CA TRP A 711 9.64 -16.86 -5.24
C TRP A 711 9.64 -18.36 -4.95
N SER A 712 9.60 -19.14 -6.01
CA SER A 712 9.92 -20.56 -5.99
C SER A 712 10.70 -20.92 -7.26
N ALA A 713 11.19 -22.14 -7.38
CA ALA A 713 11.87 -22.58 -8.58
C ALA A 713 11.50 -24.02 -8.92
N ASN A 714 11.46 -24.32 -10.22
CA ASN A 714 11.47 -25.70 -10.68
C ASN A 714 12.22 -25.81 -12.02
N GLY A 715 13.11 -26.78 -12.12
CA GLY A 715 13.98 -26.93 -13.28
C GLY A 715 14.80 -25.67 -13.56
N GLY A 716 14.71 -25.16 -14.79
CA GLY A 716 15.39 -23.93 -15.23
C GLY A 716 14.55 -22.66 -15.08
N TYR A 717 13.51 -22.66 -14.25
CA TYR A 717 12.61 -21.51 -14.07
C TYR A 717 12.55 -21.05 -12.62
N LEU A 718 12.61 -19.74 -12.41
CA LEU A 718 12.17 -19.05 -11.20
C LEU A 718 10.71 -18.62 -11.41
N PHE A 719 9.86 -18.86 -10.43
CA PHE A 719 8.49 -18.38 -10.40
C PHE A 719 8.41 -17.21 -9.43
N ILE A 720 8.01 -16.05 -9.92
CA ILE A 720 7.89 -14.82 -9.14
C ILE A 720 6.40 -14.58 -8.88
N HIS A 721 6.06 -14.41 -7.61
CA HIS A 721 4.71 -14.23 -7.11
C HIS A 721 4.56 -12.81 -6.59
N HIS A 722 3.77 -12.01 -7.31
CA HIS A 722 3.41 -10.67 -6.85
C HIS A 722 2.22 -10.74 -5.90
N PRO A 723 2.23 -10.07 -4.74
CA PRO A 723 1.16 -10.16 -3.75
C PRO A 723 -0.21 -9.73 -4.30
N ASP A 724 -0.22 -8.80 -5.24
CA ASP A 724 -1.45 -8.25 -5.83
C ASP A 724 -1.85 -8.90 -7.16
N SER A 725 -1.13 -9.93 -7.61
CA SER A 725 -1.45 -10.63 -8.88
C SER A 725 -1.55 -12.13 -8.68
N PRO A 726 -2.64 -12.78 -9.14
CA PRO A 726 -2.72 -14.23 -9.18
C PRO A 726 -1.93 -14.82 -10.37
N VAL A 727 -1.40 -13.98 -11.28
CA VAL A 727 -0.54 -14.45 -12.38
C VAL A 727 0.89 -14.58 -11.87
N ILE A 728 1.40 -15.80 -11.91
CA ILE A 728 2.78 -16.12 -11.58
C ILE A 728 3.65 -15.87 -12.81
N GLN A 729 4.71 -15.06 -12.64
CA GLN A 729 5.66 -14.84 -13.72
C GLN A 729 6.73 -15.93 -13.70
N ALA A 730 6.89 -16.65 -14.81
CA ALA A 730 8.02 -17.56 -14.99
C ALA A 730 9.20 -16.85 -15.63
N VAL A 731 10.37 -16.94 -14.99
CA VAL A 731 11.64 -16.41 -15.45
C VAL A 731 12.56 -17.59 -15.73
N SER A 732 12.92 -17.79 -17.00
CA SER A 732 13.97 -18.74 -17.35
C SER A 732 15.28 -18.23 -16.78
N TYR A 733 16.02 -19.05 -16.06
CA TYR A 733 17.27 -18.64 -15.46
C TYR A 733 18.38 -19.67 -15.63
N SER A 734 19.62 -19.19 -15.64
CA SER A 734 20.79 -20.03 -15.47
C SER A 734 21.81 -19.30 -14.60
N ILE A 735 22.51 -20.06 -13.76
CA ILE A 735 23.55 -19.53 -12.87
C ILE A 735 24.86 -20.22 -13.23
N ASP A 736 25.90 -19.43 -13.45
CA ASP A 736 27.28 -19.88 -13.57
C ASP A 736 28.15 -19.04 -12.62
N ASP A 737 28.67 -19.69 -11.58
CA ASP A 737 29.39 -19.05 -10.47
C ASP A 737 28.63 -17.86 -9.83
N ASN A 738 29.05 -16.61 -10.11
CA ASN A 738 28.43 -15.39 -9.60
C ASN A 738 27.65 -14.62 -10.68
N THR A 739 27.35 -15.26 -11.81
CA THR A 739 26.56 -14.68 -12.90
C THR A 739 25.21 -15.38 -13.00
N LEU A 740 24.13 -14.60 -13.00
CA LEU A 740 22.77 -15.07 -13.23
C LEU A 740 22.25 -14.48 -14.54
N GLU A 741 21.94 -15.33 -15.49
CA GLU A 741 21.23 -14.95 -16.72
C GLU A 741 19.75 -15.23 -16.51
N ALA A 742 18.91 -14.22 -16.74
CA ALA A 742 17.46 -14.32 -16.62
C ALA A 742 16.80 -13.87 -17.92
N VAL A 743 15.76 -14.59 -18.34
CA VAL A 743 14.93 -14.25 -19.50
C VAL A 743 13.47 -14.39 -19.10
N PHE A 744 12.69 -13.35 -19.39
CA PHE A 744 11.25 -13.31 -19.15
C PHE A 744 10.56 -12.44 -20.20
N TYR A 745 9.23 -12.44 -20.20
CA TYR A 745 8.43 -11.72 -21.17
C TYR A 745 7.63 -10.63 -20.46
N GLU A 746 7.70 -9.41 -20.98
CA GLU A 746 6.95 -8.25 -20.48
C GLU A 746 5.96 -7.75 -21.53
N PRO A 747 4.77 -7.28 -21.11
CA PRO A 747 3.84 -6.60 -22.02
C PRO A 747 4.42 -5.30 -22.53
N ASN A 748 4.32 -5.11 -23.85
CA ASN A 748 4.70 -3.87 -24.51
C ASN A 748 3.45 -3.24 -25.15
N ASP A 749 2.90 -2.24 -24.47
CA ASP A 749 1.69 -1.54 -24.90
C ASP A 749 1.84 -0.86 -26.27
N GLU A 750 3.05 -0.38 -26.60
CA GLU A 750 3.30 0.28 -27.89
C GLU A 750 3.25 -0.70 -29.07
N LEU A 751 3.73 -1.92 -28.85
CA LEU A 751 3.79 -2.97 -29.86
C LEU A 751 2.57 -3.90 -29.82
N GLN A 752 1.73 -3.80 -28.78
CA GLN A 752 0.59 -4.68 -28.52
C GLN A 752 0.99 -6.16 -28.58
N ARG A 753 2.12 -6.50 -27.96
CA ARG A 753 2.62 -7.88 -27.83
C ARG A 753 3.57 -7.96 -26.65
N LEU A 754 3.94 -9.18 -26.25
CA LEU A 754 5.06 -9.34 -25.35
C LEU A 754 6.40 -9.18 -26.06
N VAL A 755 7.37 -8.69 -25.29
CA VAL A 755 8.77 -8.56 -25.70
C VAL A 755 9.64 -9.43 -24.80
N GLU A 756 10.64 -10.07 -25.39
CA GLU A 756 11.61 -10.85 -24.62
C GLU A 756 12.55 -9.89 -23.92
N VAL A 757 12.61 -9.96 -22.60
CA VAL A 757 13.54 -9.20 -21.77
C VAL A 757 14.55 -10.16 -21.17
N SER A 758 15.82 -9.90 -21.43
CA SER A 758 16.93 -10.68 -20.88
C SER A 758 17.84 -9.79 -20.06
N TYR A 759 18.25 -10.26 -18.90
CA TYR A 759 19.19 -9.58 -18.02
C TYR A 759 20.33 -10.50 -17.64
N THR A 760 21.52 -9.93 -17.52
CA THR A 760 22.64 -10.54 -16.82
C THR A 760 22.83 -9.83 -15.50
N PHE A 761 22.86 -10.60 -14.42
CA PHE A 761 23.11 -10.12 -13.08
C PHE A 761 24.41 -10.67 -12.52
N ILE A 762 25.07 -9.88 -11.67
CA ILE A 762 26.25 -10.28 -10.93
C ILE A 762 25.94 -10.30 -9.43
N ARG A 763 26.33 -11.40 -8.78
CA ARG A 763 26.13 -11.60 -7.34
C ARG A 763 27.02 -10.68 -6.53
N GLU A 764 26.44 -10.05 -5.52
CA GLU A 764 27.22 -9.36 -4.51
C GLU A 764 27.91 -10.37 -3.58
N THR A 765 29.23 -10.25 -3.48
CA THR A 765 30.06 -11.13 -2.62
C THR A 765 30.65 -10.39 -1.42
N GLY A 766 30.43 -9.07 -1.32
CA GLY A 766 31.03 -8.20 -0.31
C GLY A 766 32.56 -8.04 -0.44
N ASN A 767 33.17 -8.55 -1.51
CA ASN A 767 34.60 -8.39 -1.74
C ASN A 767 34.93 -6.94 -2.10
N LEU A 768 36.07 -6.46 -1.59
CA LEU A 768 36.56 -5.11 -1.84
C LEU A 768 37.92 -5.16 -2.53
N ASP A 769 38.05 -4.49 -3.67
CA ASP A 769 39.32 -4.26 -4.33
C ASP A 769 40.04 -3.07 -3.69
N THR A 770 41.06 -3.34 -2.88
CA THR A 770 41.82 -2.29 -2.20
C THR A 770 42.55 -1.36 -3.17
N ASP A 771 42.80 -1.78 -4.42
CA ASP A 771 43.39 -0.91 -5.42
C ASP A 771 42.39 0.12 -5.93
N LEU A 772 41.08 -0.08 -5.77
CA LEU A 772 40.06 0.91 -6.09
C LEU A 772 40.02 2.06 -5.07
N ALA A 773 40.53 1.86 -3.84
CA ALA A 773 40.50 2.88 -2.81
C ALA A 773 41.39 4.10 -3.15
N GLY A 774 40.80 5.30 -3.09
CA GLY A 774 41.45 6.57 -3.41
C GLY A 774 40.49 7.57 -4.03
N THR A 775 41.01 8.76 -4.29
CA THR A 775 40.30 9.80 -5.03
C THR A 775 40.61 9.65 -6.52
N TRP A 776 39.58 9.68 -7.36
CA TRP A 776 39.66 9.46 -8.79
C TRP A 776 38.96 10.60 -9.51
N THR A 777 39.65 11.33 -10.38
CA THR A 777 39.05 12.40 -11.18
C THR A 777 38.78 11.93 -12.59
N ARG A 778 37.56 12.13 -13.11
CA ARG A 778 37.17 11.76 -14.47
C ARG A 778 37.99 12.58 -15.46
N THR A 779 38.62 11.89 -16.40
CA THR A 779 39.50 12.45 -17.43
C THR A 779 39.05 12.12 -18.85
N GLY A 780 38.15 11.15 -19.02
CA GLY A 780 37.55 10.79 -20.30
C GLY A 780 36.14 10.22 -20.11
N LEU A 781 35.29 10.50 -21.11
CA LEU A 781 33.96 9.94 -21.25
C LEU A 781 33.74 9.63 -22.73
N THR A 782 33.31 8.41 -23.04
CA THR A 782 32.95 7.99 -24.38
C THR A 782 31.57 7.34 -24.35
N VAL A 783 30.65 7.80 -25.18
CA VAL A 783 29.29 7.24 -25.31
C VAL A 783 29.13 6.68 -26.72
N ASN A 784 28.81 5.40 -26.86
CA ASN A 784 28.73 4.69 -28.14
C ASN A 784 29.97 4.91 -29.03
N GLY A 785 31.16 4.88 -28.42
CA GLY A 785 32.45 5.11 -29.09
C GLY A 785 32.73 6.57 -29.46
N THR A 786 31.84 7.52 -29.14
CA THR A 786 32.02 8.96 -29.38
C THR A 786 32.49 9.66 -28.12
N VAL A 787 33.64 10.34 -28.19
CA VAL A 787 34.20 11.11 -27.07
C VAL A 787 33.29 12.29 -26.73
N GLN A 788 32.95 12.42 -25.46
CA GLN A 788 32.17 13.51 -24.89
C GLN A 788 33.04 14.39 -23.99
N ASP A 789 32.49 15.53 -23.55
CA ASP A 789 33.10 16.29 -22.45
C ASP A 789 32.99 15.47 -21.16
N PRO A 790 34.10 15.13 -20.49
CA PRO A 790 34.06 14.37 -19.24
C PRO A 790 33.44 15.17 -18.09
N GLY A 791 33.27 16.50 -18.17
CA GLY A 791 32.80 17.28 -17.03
C GLY A 791 33.73 17.19 -15.81
N ASN A 792 33.26 17.66 -14.65
CA ASN A 792 34.01 17.59 -13.39
C ASN A 792 33.39 16.55 -12.46
N VAL A 793 33.79 15.29 -12.64
CA VAL A 793 33.39 14.19 -11.76
C VAL A 793 34.57 13.68 -10.97
N THR A 794 34.38 13.50 -9.67
CA THR A 794 35.36 12.87 -8.76
C THR A 794 34.69 11.75 -7.98
N LEU A 795 35.35 10.60 -7.89
CA LEU A 795 34.97 9.50 -7.01
C LEU A 795 35.97 9.43 -5.86
N ASP A 796 35.52 9.52 -4.62
CA ASP A 796 36.35 9.25 -3.45
C ASP A 796 35.93 7.92 -2.83
N VAL A 797 36.77 6.90 -3.02
CA VAL A 797 36.46 5.51 -2.70
C VAL A 797 37.24 5.09 -1.47
N ASN A 798 36.55 4.68 -0.41
CA ASN A 798 37.16 4.18 0.82
C ASN A 798 37.29 2.65 0.79
N ALA A 799 38.41 2.13 1.28
CA ALA A 799 38.69 0.70 1.44
C ALA A 799 37.72 -0.05 2.37
N SER A 800 36.79 0.65 3.03
CA SER A 800 35.72 0.06 3.85
C SER A 800 34.42 -0.22 3.08
N GLY A 801 34.39 -0.06 1.75
CA GLY A 801 33.18 -0.30 0.95
C GLY A 801 32.21 0.88 0.88
N TYR A 802 32.66 2.08 1.24
CA TYR A 802 31.92 3.33 1.12
C TYR A 802 32.62 4.28 0.17
N GLY A 803 31.90 5.18 -0.47
CA GLY A 803 32.48 6.23 -1.29
C GLY A 803 31.56 7.41 -1.50
N THR A 804 32.10 8.45 -2.12
CA THR A 804 31.33 9.62 -2.56
C THR A 804 31.59 9.90 -4.03
N ARG A 805 30.53 10.23 -4.77
CA ARG A 805 30.58 10.72 -6.14
C ARG A 805 30.26 12.20 -6.10
N THR A 806 31.19 13.02 -6.55
CA THR A 806 30.99 14.47 -6.70
C THR A 806 30.91 14.80 -8.18
N GLU A 807 29.77 15.26 -8.65
CA GLU A 807 29.58 15.80 -10.00
C GLU A 807 29.17 17.27 -9.90
N ASP A 808 30.06 18.15 -10.36
CA ASP A 808 29.92 19.60 -10.18
C ASP A 808 29.67 20.03 -8.72
N ALA A 809 28.42 20.33 -8.36
CA ALA A 809 28.02 20.73 -7.00
C ALA A 809 27.24 19.65 -6.23
N GLN A 810 26.86 18.56 -6.90
CA GLN A 810 26.14 17.45 -6.31
C GLN A 810 27.12 16.44 -5.71
N VAL A 811 26.80 15.95 -4.51
CA VAL A 811 27.58 14.94 -3.80
C VAL A 811 26.65 13.80 -3.43
N ASP A 812 26.89 12.64 -4.01
CA ASP A 812 26.15 11.42 -3.75
C ASP A 812 27.01 10.46 -2.91
N ASN A 813 26.44 9.90 -1.84
CA ASN A 813 27.11 8.88 -1.04
C ASN A 813 26.72 7.50 -1.56
N PHE A 814 27.67 6.57 -1.61
CA PHE A 814 27.42 5.23 -2.10
C PHE A 814 28.13 4.16 -1.29
N THR A 815 27.59 2.96 -1.33
CA THR A 815 28.28 1.73 -0.95
C THR A 815 28.73 1.00 -2.20
N TRP A 816 29.82 0.24 -2.10
CA TRP A 816 30.35 -0.49 -3.23
C TRP A 816 30.98 -1.81 -2.83
N SER A 817 30.90 -2.76 -3.75
CA SER A 817 31.59 -4.04 -3.70
C SER A 817 32.07 -4.44 -5.09
N THR A 818 32.86 -5.50 -5.18
CA THR A 818 33.42 -5.99 -6.44
C THR A 818 33.22 -7.49 -6.56
N THR A 819 32.86 -7.95 -7.75
CA THR A 819 32.75 -9.38 -8.06
C THR A 819 33.22 -9.58 -9.50
N GLU A 820 34.21 -10.46 -9.72
CA GLU A 820 34.61 -10.95 -11.06
C GLU A 820 34.90 -9.86 -12.13
N GLY A 821 35.45 -8.71 -11.72
CA GLY A 821 35.74 -7.60 -12.62
C GLY A 821 34.58 -6.61 -12.81
N TYR A 822 33.50 -6.79 -12.05
CA TYR A 822 32.40 -5.83 -11.93
C TYR A 822 32.50 -5.06 -10.62
N LEU A 823 32.21 -3.77 -10.69
CA LEU A 823 32.01 -2.85 -9.59
C LEU A 823 30.50 -2.71 -9.40
N LEU A 824 30.01 -3.10 -8.22
CA LEU A 824 28.61 -3.00 -7.85
C LEU A 824 28.48 -1.77 -6.95
N VAL A 825 27.68 -0.79 -7.37
CA VAL A 825 27.49 0.48 -6.66
C VAL A 825 26.02 0.62 -6.26
N ASP A 826 25.80 0.94 -4.99
CA ASP A 826 24.49 1.28 -4.45
C ASP A 826 24.54 2.70 -3.88
N VAL A 827 23.96 3.64 -4.62
CA VAL A 827 23.79 5.03 -4.20
C VAL A 827 22.41 5.15 -3.57
N THR A 828 22.37 5.43 -2.27
CA THR A 828 21.19 5.26 -1.40
C THR A 828 19.92 5.96 -1.91
N GLU A 829 20.04 6.98 -2.76
CA GLU A 829 18.94 7.85 -3.19
C GLU A 829 18.86 8.13 -4.71
N SER A 830 19.78 7.63 -5.55
CA SER A 830 19.85 8.13 -6.94
C SER A 830 20.34 7.18 -8.02
N TYR A 831 21.01 6.07 -7.69
CA TYR A 831 21.55 5.19 -8.73
C TYR A 831 21.94 3.81 -8.18
N LEU A 832 21.51 2.76 -8.86
CA LEU A 832 22.03 1.40 -8.71
C LEU A 832 22.82 1.10 -9.97
N ASN A 833 24.02 0.54 -9.88
CA ASN A 833 24.69 0.10 -11.10
C ASN A 833 25.73 -1.00 -10.86
N GLY A 834 25.65 -2.05 -11.67
CA GLY A 834 26.73 -2.98 -11.88
C GLY A 834 27.50 -2.58 -13.14
N MET A 835 28.79 -2.25 -13.00
CA MET A 835 29.63 -1.78 -14.11
C MET A 835 30.87 -2.66 -14.25
N GLU A 836 31.31 -2.93 -15.47
CA GLU A 836 32.64 -3.51 -15.67
C GLU A 836 33.69 -2.49 -15.25
N TYR A 837 34.69 -2.92 -14.48
CA TYR A 837 35.79 -2.04 -14.08
C TYR A 837 37.16 -2.67 -14.33
N SER A 838 38.14 -1.81 -14.59
CA SER A 838 39.55 -2.21 -14.64
C SER A 838 40.46 -1.11 -14.11
N ILE A 839 41.56 -1.52 -13.48
CA ILE A 839 42.59 -0.61 -12.98
C ILE A 839 43.92 -0.96 -13.67
N ASP A 840 44.51 0.02 -14.34
CA ASP A 840 45.88 -0.05 -14.89
C ASP A 840 46.72 1.10 -14.31
N GLY A 841 47.44 0.80 -13.22
CA GLY A 841 48.22 1.81 -12.49
C GLY A 841 47.31 2.88 -11.87
N ASP A 842 47.52 4.13 -12.28
CA ASP A 842 46.74 5.29 -11.79
C ASP A 842 45.51 5.58 -12.67
N THR A 843 45.10 4.63 -13.52
CA THR A 843 43.93 4.77 -14.39
C THR A 843 42.86 3.75 -14.04
N LEU A 844 41.64 4.24 -13.75
CA LEU A 844 40.43 3.44 -13.56
C LEU A 844 39.55 3.61 -14.79
N THR A 845 39.09 2.50 -15.37
CA THR A 845 38.08 2.49 -16.45
C THR A 845 36.81 1.85 -15.93
N LEU A 846 35.68 2.54 -16.07
CA LEU A 846 34.34 2.01 -15.81
C LEU A 846 33.59 1.90 -17.13
N THR A 847 32.92 0.78 -17.37
CA THR A 847 32.04 0.59 -18.53
C THR A 847 30.65 0.26 -18.01
N ALA A 848 29.67 1.09 -18.34
CA ALA A 848 28.27 0.86 -18.05
C ALA A 848 27.49 0.65 -19.36
N TYR A 849 26.50 -0.23 -19.28
CA TYR A 849 25.52 -0.44 -20.34
C TYR A 849 24.25 0.26 -19.89
N GLU A 850 23.63 1.04 -20.76
CA GLU A 850 22.42 1.80 -20.47
C GLU A 850 21.47 1.64 -21.67
N LYS A 851 20.19 1.98 -21.49
CA LYS A 851 19.23 1.95 -22.60
C LYS A 851 19.77 2.74 -23.81
N ASP A 852 19.88 2.07 -24.96
CA ASP A 852 20.39 2.60 -26.23
C ASP A 852 21.88 3.00 -26.29
N TYR A 853 22.67 2.90 -25.22
CA TYR A 853 24.09 3.24 -25.28
C TYR A 853 25.00 2.51 -24.30
N THR A 854 26.28 2.44 -24.68
CA THR A 854 27.38 2.05 -23.79
C THR A 854 28.21 3.27 -23.44
N SER A 855 28.42 3.50 -22.14
CA SER A 855 29.29 4.55 -21.62
C SER A 855 30.60 3.94 -21.12
N VAL A 856 31.72 4.60 -21.46
CA VAL A 856 33.06 4.26 -20.96
C VAL A 856 33.66 5.49 -20.33
N GLU A 857 33.85 5.43 -19.02
CA GLU A 857 34.42 6.51 -18.21
C GLU A 857 35.85 6.15 -17.81
N THR A 858 36.75 7.13 -17.91
CA THR A 858 38.15 6.94 -17.52
C THR A 858 38.52 7.96 -16.46
N TYR A 859 39.05 7.50 -15.34
CA TYR A 859 39.48 8.30 -14.21
C TYR A 859 40.98 8.19 -13.98
N THR A 860 41.57 9.24 -13.42
CA THR A 860 42.97 9.26 -12.95
C THR A 860 43.01 9.53 -11.45
N ARG A 861 43.86 8.81 -10.72
CA ARG A 861 44.04 8.95 -9.27
C ARG A 861 44.76 10.22 -8.85
#